data_AF-A0A2W7L9W9-F1
#
_entry.id   AF-A0A2W7L9W9-F1
#
_cell.length_a   1.000
_cell.length_b   1.000
_cell.length_c   1.000
_cell.angle_alpha   90.00
_cell.angle_beta   90.00
_cell.angle_gamma   90.00
#
_symmetry.space_group_name_H-M   'P 1'
#
loop_
_entity.id
_entity.type
_entity.pdbx_description
1 polymer ?
#
loop_
_entity_poly.entity_id
_entity_poly.type
_entity_poly.pdbx_seq_one_letter_code
_entity_poly.pdbx_strand_id
1 'polypeptide(L)'
;MELFRLNHLFGVGRTVLFLRLPLRPYNLFWLFFKYFPPLHILAGAMTIVTCSNTFSAEPLQTFNGTPIRTAAVNESGTRHDLTNEECINAPTDRLFEQGTFVMRVVHVHDADDHSCTPRFENFQDFVPGIKEPSKACLISYVKSKGGLISFGKRGHVTCAMDYRLRPADEGVSPGQPIPGGHDIISPVPSLPADIRLERDTRSFARVSVPLKALQFGIDESIRQTNGGLPLGFSIKIMSSGFTEYIMDSTTMTYFVDVDVSGPVGARCAVWVPFAIPASAPDVLFVQDVGTRADCKTGSLAGQLANLPQQLSNAIRKAITDGLGKKISESNETFEGWKKQDPEWAAMVMKSLVQGSYCNWRAEPGLCISIGWRRRAELNEFEQTMLSKIPSAEGAVDSLKVKAKLDKYEIEARKSRRLEYNGIKFPSGGTQAAPEDGDMAIFGGLLCRSGSEDGCRLLKDARTSDGRFWRSPRRVNEVDSKDHASFSGDQLRGVLHYFTRVGHDPTTKNQGKDHLRDFLHYLRGQTTQVPDAKVQLINGYSSCPTRYPNFTCLLGGDDWYALKLLAKMYGLESELPPEIAELELSYGFNYEQMLWQSLMTNAGYRLHLIANTAWIMRSLGETDPRIEKTIKILNARQPENPFFAYLLHGPDKRVERLADNKCLAPDAARDAYVDWAWQRADIEDRWKVGMVWDCVFIYGLLVRDPIPN
;
A
#
# COMPACT_ATOMS: atom_id res chain seq x y z
N MET A 1 11.57 -44.37 19.77
CA MET A 1 13.01 -44.29 20.14
C MET A 1 13.14 -43.15 21.14
N GLU A 2 13.65 -43.47 22.31
CA GLU A 2 13.60 -42.71 23.56
C GLU A 2 14.63 -41.57 23.69
N LEU A 3 14.23 -40.57 24.49
CA LEU A 3 14.97 -39.68 25.40
C LEU A 3 16.35 -39.08 25.01
N PHE A 4 16.54 -37.76 25.19
CA PHE A 4 16.87 -37.13 26.49
C PHE A 4 16.91 -35.58 26.42
N ARG A 5 16.45 -34.92 27.49
CA ARG A 5 16.76 -33.52 27.87
C ARG A 5 18.03 -33.50 28.72
N LEU A 6 18.89 -32.50 28.54
CA LEU A 6 19.87 -32.09 29.54
C LEU A 6 20.13 -30.58 29.48
N ASN A 7 19.94 -29.91 30.62
CA ASN A 7 20.35 -28.55 30.93
C ASN A 7 21.75 -28.59 31.56
N HIS A 8 22.69 -27.71 31.15
CA HIS A 8 23.45 -26.80 32.03
C HIS A 8 24.55 -25.99 31.28
N LEU A 9 24.45 -24.66 31.41
CA LEU A 9 25.44 -23.65 31.82
C LEU A 9 26.93 -23.63 31.35
N PHE A 10 27.31 -22.42 30.91
CA PHE A 10 28.62 -21.75 30.77
C PHE A 10 29.55 -22.03 29.57
N GLY A 11 29.97 -20.94 28.92
CA GLY A 11 31.39 -20.76 28.55
C GLY A 11 31.69 -20.46 27.08
N VAL A 12 31.86 -19.16 26.80
CA VAL A 12 32.59 -18.51 25.69
C VAL A 12 33.55 -19.42 24.88
N GLY A 13 33.38 -19.45 23.56
CA GLY A 13 34.39 -19.99 22.64
C GLY A 13 34.00 -19.84 21.17
N ARG A 14 34.54 -18.82 20.49
CA ARG A 14 34.48 -18.69 19.03
C ARG A 14 35.12 -19.93 18.40
N THR A 15 34.35 -20.67 17.61
CA THR A 15 34.88 -21.75 16.75
C THR A 15 34.67 -21.37 15.30
N VAL A 16 35.78 -21.14 14.60
CA VAL A 16 35.86 -20.97 13.15
C VAL A 16 35.85 -22.36 12.53
N LEU A 17 34.85 -22.67 11.71
CA LEU A 17 34.74 -23.95 11.01
C LEU A 17 35.35 -23.82 9.61
N PHE A 18 36.51 -24.45 9.40
CA PHE A 18 37.06 -24.72 8.07
C PHE A 18 36.47 -26.05 7.56
N LEU A 19 35.66 -25.99 6.50
CA LEU A 19 35.18 -27.17 5.78
C LEU A 19 36.16 -27.53 4.66
N ARG A 20 36.89 -28.62 4.90
CA ARG A 20 37.76 -29.33 3.93
C ARG A 20 36.86 -30.32 3.17
N LEU A 21 36.68 -30.13 1.87
CA LEU A 21 36.07 -31.14 0.99
C LEU A 21 37.16 -31.99 0.32
N PRO A 22 37.04 -33.33 0.27
CA PRO A 22 37.98 -34.16 -0.47
C PRO A 22 37.58 -34.28 -1.94
N LEU A 23 38.57 -34.06 -2.80
CA LEU A 23 38.58 -34.40 -4.23
C LEU A 23 38.71 -35.93 -4.42
N ARG A 24 37.96 -36.51 -5.37
CA ARG A 24 38.48 -37.23 -6.58
C ARG A 24 37.40 -38.07 -7.32
N PRO A 25 37.65 -38.48 -8.59
CA PRO A 25 36.71 -38.27 -9.70
C PRO A 25 36.24 -39.56 -10.41
N TYR A 26 35.29 -39.44 -11.35
CA TYR A 26 35.18 -40.33 -12.50
C TYR A 26 34.75 -39.58 -13.78
N ASN A 27 35.25 -40.09 -14.90
CA ASN A 27 35.31 -39.56 -16.26
C ASN A 27 34.04 -39.75 -17.11
N LEU A 28 34.06 -39.09 -18.28
CA LEU A 28 33.40 -39.35 -19.58
C LEU A 28 32.01 -38.71 -19.83
N PHE A 29 31.96 -37.67 -20.68
CA PHE A 29 31.62 -37.78 -22.11
C PHE A 29 31.78 -36.42 -22.86
N TRP A 30 31.84 -36.52 -24.20
CA TRP A 30 32.38 -35.61 -25.23
C TRP A 30 31.47 -34.44 -25.75
N LEU A 31 32.13 -33.45 -26.41
CA LEU A 31 31.69 -32.54 -27.51
C LEU A 31 30.70 -31.39 -27.18
N PHE A 32 30.78 -30.14 -27.69
CA PHE A 32 31.30 -29.55 -28.95
C PHE A 32 31.84 -28.11 -28.76
N PHE A 33 32.65 -27.65 -29.74
CA PHE A 33 33.40 -26.37 -29.81
C PHE A 33 32.70 -25.27 -30.66
N LYS A 34 33.05 -23.99 -30.39
CA LYS A 34 33.14 -22.79 -31.29
C LYS A 34 31.82 -22.21 -31.85
N TYR A 35 31.55 -20.90 -31.81
CA TYR A 35 32.28 -19.80 -32.45
C TYR A 35 31.87 -18.41 -31.89
N PHE A 36 32.82 -17.50 -31.68
CA PHE A 36 32.69 -16.04 -31.96
C PHE A 36 34.09 -15.46 -32.25
N PRO A 37 34.26 -14.55 -33.24
CA PRO A 37 35.57 -14.03 -33.68
C PRO A 37 36.00 -12.76 -32.92
N PRO A 38 37.29 -12.36 -33.01
CA PRO A 38 37.87 -11.26 -32.23
C PRO A 38 37.75 -9.89 -32.91
N LEU A 39 37.73 -8.84 -32.06
CA LEU A 39 37.80 -7.42 -32.39
C LEU A 39 39.10 -7.05 -33.13
N HIS A 40 38.96 -6.26 -34.20
CA HIS A 40 40.07 -5.58 -34.87
C HIS A 40 40.45 -4.28 -34.14
N ILE A 41 41.75 -4.15 -33.88
CA ILE A 41 42.47 -2.91 -33.53
C ILE A 41 42.69 -2.11 -34.81
N LEU A 42 42.37 -0.81 -34.80
CA LEU A 42 42.91 0.14 -35.76
C LEU A 42 43.40 1.39 -35.02
N ALA A 43 44.70 1.62 -35.15
CA ALA A 43 45.40 2.82 -34.77
C ALA A 43 45.36 3.84 -35.92
N GLY A 44 45.41 5.13 -35.58
CA GLY A 44 45.93 6.17 -36.47
C GLY A 44 45.08 7.43 -36.55
N ALA A 45 45.51 8.49 -35.88
CA ALA A 45 45.99 9.73 -36.51
C ALA A 45 46.08 10.84 -35.45
N MET A 46 47.28 11.38 -35.30
CA MET A 46 47.62 12.48 -34.42
C MET A 46 47.44 13.80 -35.20
N THR A 47 46.48 14.63 -34.80
CA THR A 47 46.25 15.95 -35.39
C THR A 47 46.60 17.03 -34.37
N ILE A 48 47.54 17.89 -34.74
CA ILE A 48 47.96 19.08 -33.99
C ILE A 48 46.81 20.11 -34.05
N VAL A 49 46.27 20.49 -32.90
CA VAL A 49 45.25 21.55 -32.78
C VAL A 49 45.92 22.82 -32.26
N THR A 50 45.92 23.86 -33.09
CA THR A 50 46.23 25.23 -32.72
C THR A 50 45.08 25.85 -31.93
N CYS A 51 45.37 26.46 -30.78
CA CYS A 51 44.39 27.20 -29.98
C CYS A 51 43.98 28.49 -30.70
N SER A 52 42.71 28.57 -31.13
CA SER A 52 42.02 29.81 -31.46
C SER A 52 40.76 29.92 -30.61
N ASN A 53 40.74 30.87 -29.68
CA ASN A 53 39.57 31.22 -28.89
C ASN A 53 38.52 31.90 -29.77
N THR A 54 37.53 31.13 -30.22
CA THR A 54 36.24 31.64 -30.67
C THR A 54 35.16 30.93 -29.87
N PHE A 55 34.45 31.69 -29.04
CA PHE A 55 33.24 31.23 -28.35
C PHE A 55 32.21 30.79 -29.41
N SER A 56 32.07 29.48 -29.58
CA SER A 56 30.96 28.87 -30.29
C SER A 56 29.72 28.96 -29.40
N ALA A 57 28.66 29.62 -29.87
CA ALA A 57 27.36 29.57 -29.23
C ALA A 57 26.91 28.09 -29.13
N GLU A 58 26.53 27.66 -27.93
CA GLU A 58 26.00 26.31 -27.71
C GLU A 58 24.73 26.08 -28.56
N PRO A 59 24.49 24.84 -29.05
CA PRO A 59 23.28 24.54 -29.81
C PRO A 59 22.06 24.66 -28.90
N LEU A 60 21.12 25.54 -29.27
CA LEU A 60 19.77 25.59 -28.70
C LEU A 60 19.07 24.25 -28.95
N GLN A 61 18.83 23.46 -27.89
CA GLN A 61 17.92 22.33 -27.97
C GLN A 61 16.47 22.80 -27.87
N THR A 62 15.65 22.29 -28.78
CA THR A 62 14.28 22.77 -29.05
C THR A 62 13.21 21.75 -28.63
N PHE A 63 12.05 22.22 -28.22
CA PHE A 63 10.82 21.41 -28.12
C PHE A 63 10.25 21.24 -29.53
N ASN A 64 10.24 20.03 -30.08
CA ASN A 64 9.71 19.74 -31.43
C ASN A 64 10.30 20.61 -32.57
N GLY A 65 11.57 21.03 -32.47
CA GLY A 65 12.24 21.82 -33.50
C GLY A 65 11.92 23.32 -33.49
N THR A 66 11.05 23.81 -32.60
CA THR A 66 10.67 25.23 -32.54
C THR A 66 10.94 25.81 -31.15
N PRO A 67 11.76 26.88 -31.01
CA PRO A 67 11.80 27.66 -29.79
C PRO A 67 10.39 28.18 -29.50
N ILE A 68 9.83 27.85 -28.35
CA ILE A 68 8.54 28.42 -27.92
C ILE A 68 8.81 29.87 -27.54
N ARG A 69 8.65 30.78 -28.50
CA ARG A 69 8.63 32.22 -28.24
C ARG A 69 7.26 32.56 -27.67
N THR A 70 7.16 32.68 -26.35
CA THR A 70 6.01 33.34 -25.72
C THR A 70 6.01 34.81 -26.14
N ALA A 71 4.84 35.24 -26.62
CA ALA A 71 4.56 36.40 -27.48
C ALA A 71 5.06 36.31 -28.94
N ALA A 72 4.13 35.96 -29.85
CA ALA A 72 4.14 36.44 -31.22
C ALA A 72 3.97 37.98 -31.20
N VAL A 73 5.09 38.69 -31.08
CA VAL A 73 5.14 40.12 -31.33
C VAL A 73 5.08 40.29 -32.85
N ASN A 74 4.09 41.02 -33.38
CA ASN A 74 4.20 41.43 -34.78
C ASN A 74 5.46 42.30 -34.95
N GLU A 75 5.94 42.48 -36.17
CA GLU A 75 7.19 43.24 -36.44
C GLU A 75 7.18 44.67 -35.88
N SER A 76 6.00 45.19 -35.47
CA SER A 76 5.81 46.50 -34.84
C SER A 76 5.86 46.54 -33.30
N GLY A 77 6.07 45.42 -32.59
CA GLY A 77 6.28 45.47 -31.14
C GLY A 77 5.01 45.50 -30.27
N THR A 78 3.81 45.44 -30.85
CA THR A 78 2.56 45.72 -30.11
C THR A 78 1.86 44.45 -29.65
N ARG A 79 1.77 44.26 -28.33
CA ARG A 79 0.97 43.22 -27.68
C ARG A 79 -0.44 43.74 -27.40
N HIS A 80 -1.49 42.99 -27.76
CA HIS A 80 -2.89 43.45 -27.65
C HIS A 80 -3.71 42.79 -26.53
N ASP A 81 -3.14 41.87 -25.74
CA ASP A 81 -3.81 41.29 -24.57
C ASP A 81 -3.44 42.00 -23.26
N LEU A 82 -4.44 42.25 -22.41
CA LEU A 82 -4.27 42.87 -21.08
C LEU A 82 -3.93 41.83 -19.99
N THR A 83 -3.64 40.58 -20.37
CA THR A 83 -3.37 39.50 -19.42
C THR A 83 -1.89 39.51 -19.05
N ASN A 84 -1.58 39.86 -17.79
CA ASN A 84 -0.23 39.82 -17.21
C ASN A 84 0.34 38.41 -17.01
N GLU A 85 -0.32 37.39 -17.55
CA GLU A 85 -0.06 36.00 -17.27
C GLU A 85 -0.20 35.18 -18.56
N GLU A 86 0.89 34.53 -18.96
CA GLU A 86 0.92 33.63 -20.12
C GLU A 86 1.29 32.23 -19.64
N CYS A 87 0.37 31.28 -19.80
CA CYS A 87 0.50 29.96 -19.24
C CYS A 87 0.67 28.90 -20.31
N ILE A 88 1.64 28.01 -20.09
CA ILE A 88 1.89 26.85 -20.91
C ILE A 88 1.39 25.63 -20.13
N ASN A 89 0.49 24.87 -20.74
CA ASN A 89 0.10 23.58 -20.22
C ASN A 89 1.26 22.60 -20.35
N ALA A 90 1.49 21.81 -19.31
CA ALA A 90 2.46 20.73 -19.39
C ALA A 90 2.04 19.68 -20.43
N PRO A 91 3.00 19.02 -21.12
CA PRO A 91 2.71 17.85 -21.93
C PRO A 91 1.95 16.81 -21.12
N THR A 92 0.92 16.22 -21.72
CA THR A 92 0.03 15.27 -21.04
C THR A 92 0.63 13.86 -20.94
N ASP A 93 1.71 13.56 -21.68
CA ASP A 93 2.27 12.22 -21.86
C ASP A 93 3.52 11.90 -21.01
N ARG A 94 4.18 12.90 -20.42
CA ARG A 94 5.45 12.70 -19.67
C ARG A 94 5.41 13.31 -18.28
N LEU A 95 5.97 12.59 -17.32
CA LEU A 95 6.33 13.13 -16.01
C LEU A 95 7.62 13.92 -16.19
N PHE A 96 7.65 15.16 -15.71
CA PHE A 96 8.84 16.00 -15.81
C PHE A 96 9.87 15.52 -14.78
N GLU A 97 11.00 14.99 -15.23
CA GLU A 97 12.10 14.56 -14.34
C GLU A 97 13.08 15.69 -14.02
N GLN A 98 13.05 16.82 -14.74
CA GLN A 98 13.71 18.07 -14.36
C GLN A 98 13.24 19.12 -15.36
N GLY A 99 12.32 19.99 -14.94
CA GLY A 99 12.06 21.23 -15.65
C GLY A 99 13.00 22.30 -15.11
N THR A 100 14.15 22.51 -15.75
CA THR A 100 14.90 23.74 -15.47
C THR A 100 14.30 24.85 -16.31
N PHE A 101 13.65 25.80 -15.63
CA PHE A 101 13.14 27.02 -16.23
C PHE A 101 14.24 28.06 -16.16
N VAL A 102 14.90 28.31 -17.28
CA VAL A 102 15.82 29.44 -17.38
C VAL A 102 15.00 30.62 -17.85
N MET A 103 14.71 31.52 -16.92
CA MET A 103 14.03 32.75 -17.25
C MET A 103 15.01 33.77 -17.76
N ARG A 104 14.62 34.45 -18.83
CA ARG A 104 15.40 35.53 -19.40
C ARG A 104 14.50 36.71 -19.68
N VAL A 105 14.93 37.88 -19.22
CA VAL A 105 14.46 39.14 -19.75
C VAL A 105 15.07 39.30 -21.14
N VAL A 106 14.24 39.22 -22.18
CA VAL A 106 14.69 39.27 -23.59
C VAL A 106 14.81 40.70 -24.07
N HIS A 107 13.89 41.56 -23.62
CA HIS A 107 13.86 42.96 -24.01
C HIS A 107 13.26 43.82 -22.89
N VAL A 108 13.86 44.99 -22.66
CA VAL A 108 13.37 46.01 -21.72
C VAL A 108 13.34 47.34 -22.44
N HIS A 109 12.22 48.04 -22.37
CA HIS A 109 12.12 49.42 -22.83
C HIS A 109 11.50 50.28 -21.74
N ASP A 110 12.09 51.45 -21.45
CA ASP A 110 11.56 52.49 -20.55
C ASP A 110 11.07 51.98 -19.17
N ALA A 111 11.88 51.20 -18.44
CA ALA A 111 11.54 50.70 -17.10
C ALA A 111 12.72 50.81 -16.11
N ASP A 112 12.45 51.31 -14.91
CA ASP A 112 13.45 51.48 -13.84
C ASP A 112 13.62 50.22 -12.97
N ASP A 113 12.58 49.39 -12.88
CA ASP A 113 12.56 48.14 -12.11
C ASP A 113 11.67 47.10 -12.82
N HIS A 114 12.21 45.91 -13.05
CA HIS A 114 11.56 44.85 -13.82
C HIS A 114 12.00 43.46 -13.32
N SER A 115 11.03 42.55 -13.25
CA SER A 115 11.30 41.14 -12.96
C SER A 115 10.33 40.22 -13.69
N CYS A 116 10.86 39.07 -14.11
CA CYS A 116 10.05 37.93 -14.56
C CYS A 116 10.01 36.94 -13.41
N THR A 117 8.82 36.52 -12.99
CA THR A 117 8.64 35.52 -11.93
C THR A 117 7.78 34.38 -12.48
N PRO A 118 8.20 33.11 -12.35
CA PRO A 118 7.36 32.01 -12.79
C PRO A 118 6.33 31.72 -11.69
N ARG A 119 5.09 31.49 -12.08
CA ARG A 119 4.06 30.91 -11.21
C ARG A 119 3.70 29.53 -11.71
N PHE A 120 3.71 28.56 -10.81
CA PHE A 120 3.31 27.19 -11.13
C PHE A 120 1.92 26.95 -10.53
N GLU A 121 0.99 26.43 -11.33
CA GLU A 121 -0.34 26.04 -10.85
C GLU A 121 -0.45 24.51 -10.76
N ASN A 122 -0.98 24.02 -9.62
CA ASN A 122 -1.06 22.60 -9.27
C ASN A 122 0.29 21.89 -9.44
N PHE A 123 1.32 22.42 -8.79
CA PHE A 123 2.67 21.88 -8.83
C PHE A 123 2.84 20.82 -7.74
N GLN A 124 3.67 19.82 -8.02
CA GLN A 124 4.18 18.92 -7.00
C GLN A 124 5.69 18.76 -7.22
N ASP A 125 6.47 18.93 -6.15
CA ASP A 125 7.92 18.71 -6.18
C ASP A 125 8.15 17.24 -5.82
N PHE A 126 8.65 16.44 -6.77
CA PHE A 126 8.86 14.99 -6.56
C PHE A 126 10.25 14.67 -6.00
N VAL A 127 11.17 15.63 -6.10
CA VAL A 127 12.59 15.60 -5.67
C VAL A 127 13.05 17.06 -5.64
N PRO A 128 13.98 17.50 -4.77
CA PRO A 128 14.59 18.83 -4.93
C PRO A 128 15.07 19.09 -6.36
N GLY A 129 14.33 19.92 -7.11
CA GLY A 129 14.61 20.23 -8.52
C GLY A 129 13.70 19.56 -9.57
N ILE A 130 12.75 18.71 -9.17
CA ILE A 130 11.81 18.03 -10.07
C ILE A 130 10.41 18.61 -9.86
N LYS A 131 10.12 19.65 -10.63
CA LYS A 131 8.80 20.30 -10.65
C LYS A 131 7.92 19.67 -11.71
N GLU A 132 6.76 19.17 -11.30
CA GLU A 132 5.74 18.74 -12.24
C GLU A 132 4.50 19.65 -12.24
N PRO A 133 4.59 20.85 -12.82
CA PRO A 133 3.43 21.73 -12.94
C PRO A 133 2.44 21.14 -13.94
N SER A 134 1.14 21.16 -13.65
CA SER A 134 0.11 20.96 -14.69
C SER A 134 0.12 22.12 -15.70
N LYS A 135 0.55 23.30 -15.23
CA LYS A 135 0.55 24.56 -15.94
C LYS A 135 1.66 25.45 -15.39
N ALA A 136 2.53 25.93 -16.27
CA ALA A 136 3.60 26.87 -15.94
C ALA A 136 3.23 28.23 -16.52
N CYS A 137 3.02 29.21 -15.65
CA CYS A 137 2.65 30.57 -16.01
C CYS A 137 3.84 31.50 -15.86
N LEU A 138 4.10 32.28 -16.90
CA LEU A 138 5.08 33.34 -16.86
C LEU A 138 4.37 34.63 -16.45
N ILE A 139 4.81 35.22 -15.34
CA ILE A 139 4.30 36.50 -14.89
C ILE A 139 5.39 37.55 -15.06
N SER A 140 5.06 38.59 -15.83
CA SER A 140 5.94 39.74 -16.06
C SER A 140 5.44 40.94 -15.28
N TYR A 141 6.31 41.56 -14.48
CA TYR A 141 5.99 42.80 -13.77
C TYR A 141 6.90 43.94 -14.21
N VAL A 142 6.30 45.11 -14.45
CA VAL A 142 7.00 46.36 -14.78
C VAL A 142 6.57 47.41 -13.77
N LYS A 143 7.52 48.01 -13.05
CA LYS A 143 7.25 49.07 -12.10
C LYS A 143 7.95 50.35 -12.56
N SER A 144 7.18 51.37 -12.95
CA SER A 144 7.76 52.71 -13.23
C SER A 144 7.96 53.46 -11.92
N LYS A 145 9.13 54.07 -11.72
CA LYS A 145 9.32 55.00 -10.59
C LYS A 145 8.57 56.28 -10.89
N GLY A 146 7.39 56.42 -10.29
CA GLY A 146 6.59 57.64 -10.37
C GLY A 146 5.13 57.31 -10.51
N GLY A 147 4.45 57.13 -9.38
CA GLY A 147 2.99 57.12 -9.36
C GLY A 147 2.47 58.49 -9.71
N LEU A 148 2.31 58.79 -10.99
CA LEU A 148 1.36 59.76 -11.51
C LEU A 148 1.28 59.60 -13.01
N ILE A 149 0.05 59.38 -13.47
CA ILE A 149 -0.38 59.28 -14.85
C ILE A 149 0.17 60.50 -15.62
N SER A 150 1.24 60.30 -16.38
CA SER A 150 1.65 61.21 -17.46
C SER A 150 2.12 60.37 -18.65
N PHE A 151 1.22 60.31 -19.62
CA PHE A 151 1.38 60.00 -21.04
C PHE A 151 2.69 59.36 -21.52
N GLY A 152 2.56 58.11 -21.98
CA GLY A 152 3.11 57.71 -23.28
C GLY A 152 4.14 56.60 -23.28
N LYS A 153 4.90 56.41 -22.20
CA LYS A 153 5.92 55.36 -22.14
C LYS A 153 5.46 54.22 -21.24
N ARG A 154 4.70 53.29 -21.82
CA ARG A 154 4.46 51.98 -21.18
C ARG A 154 5.77 51.21 -21.30
N GLY A 155 6.46 51.00 -20.19
CA GLY A 155 7.60 50.11 -20.18
C GLY A 155 7.17 48.72 -20.62
N HIS A 156 7.91 48.12 -21.56
CA HIS A 156 7.61 46.79 -22.07
C HIS A 156 8.72 45.83 -21.62
N VAL A 157 8.32 44.72 -21.00
CA VAL A 157 9.21 43.63 -20.63
C VAL A 157 8.76 42.38 -21.36
N THR A 158 9.64 41.84 -22.19
CA THR A 158 9.43 40.53 -22.82
C THR A 158 10.20 39.49 -22.03
N CYS A 159 9.46 38.60 -21.36
CA CYS A 159 10.03 37.44 -20.69
C CYS A 159 10.05 36.25 -21.65
N ALA A 160 11.16 35.52 -21.70
CA ALA A 160 11.21 34.19 -22.28
C ALA A 160 11.46 33.18 -21.17
N MET A 161 10.83 32.03 -21.33
CA MET A 161 11.04 30.85 -20.51
C MET A 161 11.72 29.82 -21.40
N ASP A 162 13.02 29.60 -21.22
CA ASP A 162 13.69 28.45 -21.81
C ASP A 162 13.48 27.25 -20.90
N TYR A 163 13.14 26.13 -21.53
CA TYR A 163 12.73 24.91 -20.86
C TYR A 163 13.66 23.79 -21.29
N ARG A 164 14.48 23.31 -20.34
CA ARG A 164 15.39 22.19 -20.58
C ARG A 164 14.87 20.93 -19.92
N LEU A 165 14.62 19.91 -20.76
CA LEU A 165 14.47 18.51 -20.35
C LEU A 165 15.85 17.89 -20.25
N ARG A 166 16.23 17.40 -19.08
CA ARG A 166 17.35 16.45 -18.97
C ARG A 166 16.82 15.02 -19.02
N PRO A 167 17.45 14.09 -19.76
CA PRO A 167 17.12 12.67 -19.71
C PRO A 167 17.36 12.08 -18.32
N ALA A 168 16.46 11.16 -17.91
CA ALA A 168 16.43 10.38 -16.66
C ALA A 168 17.74 9.72 -16.23
N ASP A 169 18.62 9.51 -17.21
CA ASP A 169 19.78 8.64 -17.14
C ASP A 169 20.95 9.36 -16.43
N GLU A 170 20.91 10.69 -16.35
CA GLU A 170 21.78 11.51 -15.50
C GLU A 170 21.28 11.45 -14.06
N GLY A 171 21.37 10.27 -13.45
CA GLY A 171 20.78 9.95 -12.16
C GLY A 171 20.90 11.08 -11.14
N VAL A 172 19.75 11.49 -10.58
CA VAL A 172 19.75 12.31 -9.37
C VAL A 172 20.43 11.48 -8.29
N SER A 173 21.71 11.75 -8.05
CA SER A 173 22.37 11.21 -6.87
C SER A 173 21.63 11.79 -5.67
N PRO A 174 21.16 10.95 -4.72
CA PRO A 174 20.69 11.43 -3.44
C PRO A 174 21.73 12.43 -2.94
N GLY A 175 21.29 13.62 -2.53
CA GLY A 175 22.21 14.63 -1.99
C GLY A 175 23.13 13.96 -0.97
N GLN A 176 24.45 14.21 -1.06
CA GLN A 176 25.40 13.52 -0.20
C GLN A 176 24.97 13.66 1.27
N PRO A 177 24.97 12.55 2.04
CA PRO A 177 24.55 12.57 3.44
C PRO A 177 25.35 13.63 4.19
N ILE A 178 24.66 14.42 5.03
CA ILE A 178 25.30 15.45 5.84
C ILE A 178 26.28 14.74 6.79
N PRO A 179 27.58 15.12 6.82
CA PRO A 179 28.55 14.46 7.68
C PRO A 179 28.13 14.52 9.16
N GLY A 180 27.87 13.36 9.76
CA GLY A 180 27.55 13.21 11.19
C GLY A 180 26.11 12.81 11.53
N GLY A 181 25.19 12.81 10.56
CA GLY A 181 23.85 12.23 10.74
C GLY A 181 23.85 10.72 10.51
N HIS A 182 23.13 9.95 11.35
CA HIS A 182 22.82 8.55 11.05
C HIS A 182 21.47 8.50 10.33
N ASP A 183 21.52 8.50 9.01
CA ASP A 183 20.32 8.25 8.20
C ASP A 183 19.76 6.86 8.49
N ILE A 184 18.44 6.76 8.53
CA ILE A 184 17.76 5.48 8.78
C ILE A 184 17.14 5.01 7.48
N ILE A 185 17.56 3.81 7.08
CA ILE A 185 17.04 3.05 5.96
C ILE A 185 16.13 1.96 6.53
N SER A 186 14.89 1.89 6.05
CA SER A 186 14.07 0.69 6.23
C SER A 186 13.61 0.16 4.90
N PRO A 187 13.48 -1.17 4.76
CA PRO A 187 12.70 -1.71 3.67
C PRO A 187 11.29 -1.14 3.69
N VAL A 188 10.68 -0.97 2.50
CA VAL A 188 9.24 -0.74 2.37
C VAL A 188 8.57 -2.10 2.23
N PRO A 189 7.90 -2.58 3.29
CA PRO A 189 7.31 -3.91 3.31
C PRO A 189 6.03 -4.04 2.49
N SER A 190 5.21 -2.98 2.34
CA SER A 190 4.12 -2.98 1.37
C SER A 190 3.62 -1.61 0.95
N LEU A 191 2.53 -1.50 0.19
CA LEU A 191 1.76 -0.26 0.01
C LEU A 191 0.39 -0.45 0.68
N PRO A 192 -0.16 0.57 1.37
CA PRO A 192 -1.34 0.39 2.22
C PRO A 192 -2.65 0.41 1.42
N ALA A 193 -3.73 0.02 2.09
CA ALA A 193 -5.04 0.05 1.49
C ALA A 193 -5.53 1.47 1.17
N ASP A 194 -5.10 2.51 1.88
CA ASP A 194 -5.61 3.89 1.81
C ASP A 194 -4.95 4.79 0.75
N ILE A 195 -4.32 4.18 -0.26
CA ILE A 195 -3.71 4.89 -1.37
C ILE A 195 -4.75 5.71 -2.14
N ARG A 196 -4.48 7.01 -2.27
CA ARG A 196 -5.24 7.93 -3.12
C ARG A 196 -4.54 8.09 -4.46
N LEU A 197 -5.31 7.92 -5.52
CA LEU A 197 -4.88 8.30 -6.85
C LEU A 197 -5.13 9.78 -7.05
N GLU A 198 -4.08 10.48 -7.44
CA GLU A 198 -4.12 11.92 -7.65
C GLU A 198 -4.24 12.23 -9.15
N ARG A 199 -4.23 11.21 -10.02
CA ARG A 199 -4.33 11.33 -11.47
C ARG A 199 -5.06 10.16 -12.12
N ASP A 200 -5.82 10.47 -13.17
CA ASP A 200 -6.51 9.48 -14.02
C ASP A 200 -5.53 8.53 -14.73
N THR A 201 -4.30 9.00 -15.01
CA THR A 201 -3.24 8.18 -15.62
C THR A 201 -2.60 7.21 -14.63
N ARG A 202 -2.94 7.27 -13.34
CA ARG A 202 -2.43 6.41 -12.26
C ARG A 202 -0.91 6.42 -12.07
N SER A 203 -0.23 7.36 -12.71
CA SER A 203 1.22 7.53 -12.63
C SER A 203 1.68 8.17 -11.32
N PHE A 204 0.73 8.58 -10.47
CA PHE A 204 0.98 9.23 -9.21
C PHE A 204 -0.05 8.77 -8.17
N ALA A 205 0.47 8.26 -7.06
CA ALA A 205 -0.28 7.74 -5.94
C ALA A 205 0.23 8.36 -4.64
N ARG A 206 -0.67 8.56 -3.68
CA ARG A 206 -0.36 9.17 -2.39
C ARG A 206 -0.93 8.31 -1.28
N VAL A 207 -0.05 7.88 -0.40
CA VAL A 207 -0.38 7.31 0.91
C VAL A 207 -0.38 8.44 1.91
N SER A 208 -1.25 8.43 2.91
CA SER A 208 -1.32 9.52 3.87
C SER A 208 -1.56 9.01 5.28
N VAL A 209 -0.67 9.36 6.20
CA VAL A 209 -0.78 9.00 7.62
C VAL A 209 -1.09 10.26 8.44
N PRO A 210 -2.14 10.27 9.29
CA PRO A 210 -2.41 11.40 10.17
C PRO A 210 -1.23 11.66 11.10
N LEU A 211 -0.84 12.92 11.31
CA LEU A 211 0.32 13.23 12.15
C LEU A 211 0.13 12.79 13.60
N LYS A 212 -1.08 12.90 14.15
CA LYS A 212 -1.36 12.40 15.51
C LYS A 212 -1.21 10.87 15.60
N ALA A 213 -1.56 10.13 14.54
CA ALA A 213 -1.34 8.68 14.49
C ALA A 213 0.15 8.33 14.44
N LEU A 214 0.93 9.10 13.69
CA LEU A 214 2.38 8.96 13.64
C LEU A 214 3.03 9.35 14.98
N GLN A 215 2.57 10.43 15.61
CA GLN A 215 3.00 10.89 16.93
C GLN A 215 2.84 9.79 17.97
N PHE A 216 1.69 9.11 18.00
CA PHE A 216 1.47 7.98 18.91
C PHE A 216 2.51 6.87 18.71
N GLY A 217 2.80 6.49 17.46
CA GLY A 217 3.82 5.49 17.16
C GLY A 217 5.23 5.92 17.60
N ILE A 218 5.54 7.21 17.44
CA ILE A 218 6.80 7.81 17.91
C ILE A 218 6.88 7.78 19.43
N ASP A 219 5.84 8.26 20.13
CA ASP A 219 5.79 8.28 21.59
C ASP A 219 5.99 6.89 22.20
N GLU A 220 5.34 5.88 21.62
CA GLU A 220 5.45 4.50 22.09
C GLU A 220 6.86 3.93 21.87
N SER A 221 7.48 4.22 20.72
CA SER A 221 8.88 3.82 20.47
C SER A 221 9.86 4.52 21.43
N ILE A 222 9.63 5.79 21.76
CA ILE A 222 10.43 6.52 22.77
C ILE A 222 10.30 5.83 24.14
N ARG A 223 9.08 5.45 24.56
CA ARG A 223 8.87 4.72 25.83
C ARG A 223 9.57 3.36 25.84
N GLN A 224 9.59 2.65 24.71
CA GLN A 224 10.28 1.35 24.59
C GLN A 224 11.81 1.48 24.57
N THR A 225 12.33 2.66 24.23
CA THR A 225 13.78 2.95 24.24
C THR A 225 14.39 2.91 25.64
N ASN A 226 13.59 2.81 26.72
CA ASN A 226 14.03 2.58 28.09
C ASN A 226 15.03 1.41 28.24
N GLY A 227 15.03 0.42 27.33
CA GLY A 227 16.00 -0.68 27.34
C GLY A 227 17.45 -0.29 26.97
N GLY A 228 17.67 0.90 26.40
CA GLY A 228 19.00 1.41 26.02
C GLY A 228 19.63 2.39 27.02
N LEU A 229 18.89 2.79 28.06
CA LEU A 229 19.39 3.67 29.11
C LEU A 229 20.16 2.88 30.18
N PRO A 230 21.09 3.51 30.93
CA PRO A 230 21.70 2.87 32.09
C PRO A 230 20.64 2.37 33.08
N LEU A 231 20.94 1.27 33.78
CA LEU A 231 20.06 0.71 34.80
C LEU A 231 19.66 1.79 35.83
N GLY A 232 18.36 1.92 36.08
CA GLY A 232 17.80 2.89 37.02
C GLY A 232 17.32 4.21 36.40
N PHE A 233 17.43 4.38 35.08
CA PHE A 233 16.84 5.51 34.37
C PHE A 233 15.53 5.12 33.66
N SER A 234 14.59 6.07 33.57
CA SER A 234 13.36 5.93 32.78
C SER A 234 13.02 7.24 32.08
N ILE A 235 12.50 7.15 30.85
CA ILE A 235 11.98 8.29 30.09
C ILE A 235 10.48 8.40 30.32
N LYS A 236 10.03 9.59 30.72
CA LYS A 236 8.63 10.00 30.75
C LYS A 236 8.43 11.14 29.76
N ILE A 237 7.54 10.95 28.79
CA ILE A 237 7.16 12.00 27.85
C ILE A 237 6.23 12.98 28.56
N MET A 238 6.61 14.25 28.60
CA MET A 238 5.84 15.34 29.22
C MET A 238 4.92 16.01 28.19
N SER A 239 5.42 16.22 26.98
CA SER A 239 4.64 16.65 25.82
C SER A 239 5.36 16.23 24.54
N SER A 240 4.61 16.07 23.44
CA SER A 240 5.17 15.79 22.13
C SER A 240 4.24 16.30 21.04
N GLY A 241 4.75 16.45 19.82
CA GLY A 241 3.94 16.82 18.67
C GLY A 241 4.78 17.23 17.48
N PHE A 242 4.14 17.26 16.31
CA PHE A 242 4.76 17.84 15.12
C PHE A 242 4.70 19.36 15.20
N THR A 243 5.82 20.01 14.88
CA THR A 243 5.98 21.46 14.80
C THR A 243 6.62 21.82 13.46
N GLU A 244 6.57 23.11 13.09
CA GLU A 244 7.29 23.64 11.91
C GLU A 244 7.00 22.88 10.60
N TYR A 245 5.72 22.64 10.28
CA TYR A 245 5.30 22.08 8.99
C TYR A 245 4.49 23.10 8.19
N ILE A 246 4.77 23.18 6.89
CA ILE A 246 4.04 23.98 5.90
C ILE A 246 3.51 22.99 4.86
N MET A 247 2.30 23.21 4.34
CA MET A 247 1.72 22.43 3.24
C MET A 247 2.77 22.13 2.16
N ASP A 248 2.90 20.84 1.81
CA ASP A 248 3.83 20.31 0.81
C ASP A 248 5.33 20.40 1.17
N SER A 249 5.68 20.80 2.40
CA SER A 249 7.06 20.75 2.88
C SER A 249 7.57 19.30 2.92
N THR A 250 8.77 19.08 2.40
CA THR A 250 9.49 17.79 2.46
C THR A 250 10.23 17.59 3.79
N THR A 251 10.31 18.65 4.61
CA THR A 251 10.92 18.64 5.94
C THR A 251 9.84 18.87 7.00
N MET A 252 9.94 18.13 8.10
CA MET A 252 9.04 18.23 9.24
C MET A 252 9.84 18.15 10.53
N THR A 253 9.42 18.89 11.56
CA THR A 253 10.03 18.81 12.89
C THR A 253 9.13 18.04 13.84
N TYR A 254 9.67 17.01 14.49
CA TYR A 254 9.02 16.37 15.63
C TYR A 254 9.61 16.90 16.92
N PHE A 255 8.77 17.46 17.79
CA PHE A 255 9.12 17.96 19.11
C PHE A 255 8.76 16.93 20.18
N VAL A 256 9.67 16.71 21.12
CA VAL A 256 9.40 15.94 22.33
C VAL A 256 10.06 16.59 23.55
N ASP A 257 9.29 16.76 24.62
CA ASP A 257 9.76 17.14 25.95
C ASP A 257 9.73 15.90 26.83
N VAL A 258 10.89 15.46 27.29
CA VAL A 258 11.05 14.28 28.13
C VAL A 258 11.63 14.63 29.49
N ASP A 259 11.09 13.99 30.50
CA ASP A 259 11.67 13.91 31.84
C ASP A 259 12.36 12.56 31.97
N VAL A 260 13.68 12.58 32.14
CA VAL A 260 14.49 11.39 32.37
C VAL A 260 14.68 11.26 33.88
N SER A 261 13.91 10.36 34.49
CA SER A 261 14.00 10.07 35.91
C SER A 261 15.13 9.08 36.20
N GLY A 262 15.89 9.31 37.26
CA GLY A 262 17.02 8.49 37.70
C GLY A 262 17.68 9.10 38.94
N PRO A 263 18.87 8.63 39.37
CA PRO A 263 19.61 9.23 40.50
C PRO A 263 19.88 10.73 40.31
N VAL A 264 19.95 11.18 39.06
CA VAL A 264 19.97 12.60 38.67
C VAL A 264 18.91 12.77 37.59
N GLY A 265 17.85 13.52 37.90
CA GLY A 265 16.80 13.84 36.92
C GLY A 265 17.27 14.88 35.91
N ALA A 266 16.82 14.76 34.66
CA ALA A 266 17.03 15.77 33.63
C ALA A 266 15.77 15.95 32.80
N ARG A 267 15.44 17.21 32.49
CA ARG A 267 14.37 17.52 31.53
C ARG A 267 14.98 18.01 30.24
N CYS A 268 14.62 17.38 29.14
CA CYS A 268 15.14 17.67 27.81
C CYS A 268 14.00 17.98 26.84
N ALA A 269 14.07 19.14 26.20
CA ALA A 269 13.28 19.46 25.03
C ALA A 269 14.10 19.14 23.78
N VAL A 270 13.58 18.31 22.89
CA VAL A 270 14.28 17.84 21.68
C VAL A 270 13.43 18.14 20.46
N TRP A 271 14.06 18.75 19.46
CA TRP A 271 13.49 19.02 18.14
C TRP A 271 14.24 18.18 17.11
N VAL A 272 13.52 17.30 16.43
CA VAL A 272 14.06 16.37 15.44
C VAL A 272 13.48 16.74 14.08
N PRO A 273 14.13 17.64 13.32
CA PRO A 273 13.78 17.86 11.94
C PRO A 273 14.24 16.67 11.10
N PHE A 274 13.35 16.18 10.25
CA PHE A 274 13.62 15.08 9.34
C PHE A 274 13.00 15.37 7.97
N ALA A 275 13.54 14.74 6.95
CA ALA A 275 12.99 14.73 5.61
C ALA A 275 12.88 13.29 5.10
N ILE A 276 11.97 13.06 4.16
CA ILE A 276 11.88 11.79 3.44
C ILE A 276 12.18 12.11 1.97
N PRO A 277 13.47 12.22 1.59
CA PRO A 277 13.84 12.53 0.22
C PRO A 277 13.40 11.40 -0.72
N ALA A 278 13.43 11.72 -2.01
CA ALA A 278 13.11 10.74 -3.02
C ALA A 278 14.08 9.56 -2.97
N SER A 279 13.52 8.36 -2.97
CA SER A 279 14.23 7.10 -2.86
C SER A 279 13.58 6.04 -3.74
N ALA A 280 14.31 4.96 -3.99
CA ALA A 280 13.76 3.77 -4.64
C ALA A 280 12.69 3.13 -3.72
N PRO A 281 11.66 2.49 -4.28
CA PRO A 281 10.49 2.05 -3.52
C PRO A 281 10.76 0.85 -2.63
N ASP A 282 11.90 0.18 -2.77
CA ASP A 282 12.34 -0.87 -1.86
C ASP A 282 12.87 -0.32 -0.54
N VAL A 283 13.19 0.98 -0.48
CA VAL A 283 13.78 1.64 0.69
C VAL A 283 13.10 2.96 1.01
N LEU A 284 12.59 3.10 2.23
CA LEU A 284 12.20 4.40 2.75
C LEU A 284 13.39 5.01 3.49
N PHE A 285 13.88 6.14 2.96
CA PHE A 285 14.96 6.89 3.57
C PHE A 285 14.41 8.02 4.44
N VAL A 286 14.70 8.01 5.73
CA VAL A 286 14.37 9.12 6.65
C VAL A 286 15.67 9.84 7.01
N GLN A 287 15.87 10.99 6.38
CA GLN A 287 17.06 11.84 6.49
C GLN A 287 17.04 12.67 7.77
N ASP A 288 18.17 12.74 8.47
CA ASP A 288 18.37 13.70 9.56
C ASP A 288 18.66 15.10 8.99
N VAL A 289 17.87 16.10 9.36
CA VAL A 289 18.06 17.50 8.93
C VAL A 289 18.71 18.34 10.04
N GLY A 290 19.04 17.72 11.18
CA GLY A 290 19.81 18.30 12.27
C GLY A 290 19.03 18.36 13.59
N THR A 291 19.35 17.48 14.53
CA THR A 291 18.69 17.45 15.83
C THR A 291 19.15 18.59 16.73
N ARG A 292 18.19 19.29 17.35
CA ARG A 292 18.44 20.30 18.40
C ARG A 292 17.90 19.79 19.73
N ALA A 293 18.63 20.00 20.82
CA ALA A 293 18.17 19.66 22.15
C ALA A 293 18.54 20.75 23.17
N ASP A 294 17.62 21.05 24.07
CA ASP A 294 17.81 21.89 25.25
C ASP A 294 17.54 21.04 26.48
N CYS A 295 18.62 20.64 27.17
CA CYS A 295 18.55 19.81 28.37
C CYS A 295 18.94 20.63 29.60
N LYS A 296 18.00 20.80 30.53
CA LYS A 296 18.28 21.39 31.83
C LYS A 296 18.76 20.27 32.77
N THR A 297 20.08 20.12 32.90
CA THR A 297 20.70 19.14 33.80
C THR A 297 21.21 19.79 35.09
N GLY A 298 21.09 19.10 36.23
CA GLY A 298 21.94 19.36 37.38
C GLY A 298 23.34 18.78 37.15
N SER A 299 24.36 19.63 36.98
CA SER A 299 25.84 19.41 37.01
C SER A 299 26.51 18.13 36.45
N LEU A 300 25.81 17.16 35.87
CA LEU A 300 26.37 15.88 35.37
C LEU A 300 26.17 15.73 33.85
N ALA A 301 26.59 16.75 33.09
CA ALA A 301 26.39 16.88 31.65
C ALA A 301 27.03 15.76 30.78
N GLY A 302 27.95 14.96 31.32
CA GLY A 302 28.70 13.95 30.55
C GLY A 302 27.94 12.64 30.28
N GLN A 303 27.07 12.18 31.19
CA GLN A 303 26.41 10.87 31.06
C GLN A 303 25.17 10.89 30.16
N LEU A 304 24.58 12.07 29.95
CA LEU A 304 23.44 12.28 29.05
C LEU A 304 23.84 12.88 27.70
N ALA A 305 25.14 13.02 27.41
CA ALA A 305 25.64 13.67 26.20
C ALA A 305 25.12 13.02 24.90
N ASN A 306 24.78 11.73 24.93
CA ASN A 306 24.24 11.01 23.78
C ASN A 306 22.70 10.87 23.78
N LEU A 307 22.01 11.35 24.82
CA LEU A 307 20.54 11.23 24.93
C LEU A 307 19.82 11.91 23.75
N PRO A 308 20.18 13.13 23.32
CA PRO A 308 19.57 13.74 22.13
C PRO A 308 19.68 12.87 20.87
N GLN A 309 20.84 12.27 20.63
CA GLN A 309 21.06 11.40 19.48
C GLN A 309 20.29 10.08 19.59
N GLN A 310 20.22 9.49 20.79
CA GLN A 310 19.42 8.28 21.03
C GLN A 310 17.92 8.54 20.79
N LEU A 311 17.39 9.65 21.31
CA LEU A 311 16.00 10.06 21.10
C LEU A 311 15.74 10.35 19.62
N SER A 312 16.65 11.06 18.95
CA SER A 312 16.60 11.35 17.53
C SER A 312 16.58 10.09 16.67
N ASN A 313 17.47 9.13 16.95
CA ASN A 313 17.48 7.82 16.29
C ASN A 313 16.19 7.04 16.58
N ALA A 314 15.69 7.07 17.82
CA ALA A 314 14.44 6.41 18.19
C ALA A 314 13.23 7.02 17.47
N ILE A 315 13.17 8.35 17.34
CA ILE A 315 12.12 9.07 16.61
C ILE A 315 12.18 8.73 15.12
N ARG A 316 13.35 8.84 14.48
CA ARG A 316 13.50 8.45 13.07
C ARG A 316 13.15 6.98 12.86
N LYS A 317 13.60 6.09 13.74
CA LYS A 317 13.26 4.67 13.67
C LYS A 317 11.77 4.46 13.83
N ALA A 318 11.10 5.21 14.70
CA ALA A 318 9.65 5.11 14.89
C ALA A 318 8.85 5.70 13.73
N ILE A 319 9.34 6.77 13.09
CA ILE A 319 8.77 7.28 11.84
C ILE A 319 8.91 6.22 10.76
N THR A 320 10.10 5.64 10.65
CA THR A 320 10.41 4.64 9.64
C THR A 320 9.64 3.34 9.87
N ASP A 321 9.61 2.82 11.10
CA ASP A 321 8.83 1.65 11.49
C ASP A 321 7.32 1.93 11.45
N GLY A 322 6.90 3.14 11.83
CA GLY A 322 5.51 3.55 11.83
C GLY A 322 4.98 3.65 10.41
N LEU A 323 5.73 4.27 9.51
CA LEU A 323 5.45 4.28 8.08
C LEU A 323 5.57 2.86 7.53
N GLY A 324 6.70 2.18 7.68
CA GLY A 324 6.90 0.81 7.21
C GLY A 324 5.78 -0.13 7.64
N LYS A 325 5.45 -0.23 8.94
CA LYS A 325 4.40 -1.11 9.48
C LYS A 325 2.98 -0.63 9.22
N LYS A 326 2.71 0.67 9.02
CA LYS A 326 1.36 1.13 8.63
C LYS A 326 1.13 0.96 7.14
N ILE A 327 2.19 1.18 6.36
CA ILE A 327 2.23 0.93 4.92
C ILE A 327 2.21 -0.59 4.68
N SER A 328 2.71 -1.41 5.62
CA SER A 328 2.52 -2.86 5.70
C SER A 328 1.80 -3.41 6.91
N GLU A 329 0.52 -3.66 6.72
CA GLU A 329 -0.25 -4.55 7.59
C GLU A 329 0.25 -6.01 7.59
N SER A 330 1.39 -6.34 6.94
CA SER A 330 1.99 -7.68 6.94
C SER A 330 3.48 -7.64 7.30
N ASN A 331 3.99 -8.76 7.85
CA ASN A 331 5.42 -8.99 8.03
C ASN A 331 6.14 -9.33 6.71
N GLU A 332 5.48 -9.13 5.55
CA GLU A 332 6.06 -9.44 4.26
C GLU A 332 7.05 -8.34 3.87
N THR A 333 8.21 -8.72 3.37
CA THR A 333 9.21 -7.77 2.87
C THR A 333 9.09 -7.64 1.36
N PHE A 334 9.59 -6.54 0.80
CA PHE A 334 9.68 -6.35 -0.66
C PHE A 334 10.36 -7.53 -1.37
N GLU A 335 11.37 -8.15 -0.75
CA GLU A 335 12.00 -9.37 -1.29
C GLU A 335 11.04 -10.58 -1.33
N GLY A 336 10.17 -10.71 -0.33
CA GLY A 336 9.08 -11.69 -0.36
C GLY A 336 8.12 -11.44 -1.53
N TRP A 337 7.83 -10.17 -1.80
CA TRP A 337 6.94 -9.77 -2.90
C TRP A 337 7.54 -10.08 -4.25
N LYS A 338 8.80 -9.70 -4.43
CA LYS A 338 9.57 -9.95 -5.64
C LYS A 338 9.65 -11.44 -5.96
N LYS A 339 9.68 -12.29 -4.93
CA LYS A 339 9.59 -13.74 -5.11
C LYS A 339 8.20 -14.18 -5.58
N GLN A 340 7.13 -13.61 -5.04
CA GLN A 340 5.74 -13.97 -5.37
C GLN A 340 5.25 -13.40 -6.71
N ASP A 341 5.68 -12.20 -7.09
CA ASP A 341 5.26 -11.48 -8.31
C ASP A 341 6.44 -10.64 -8.87
N PRO A 342 7.39 -11.28 -9.58
CA PRO A 342 8.62 -10.61 -10.05
C PRO A 342 8.36 -9.59 -11.17
N GLU A 343 7.35 -9.82 -12.03
CA GLU A 343 6.98 -8.86 -13.09
C GLU A 343 6.46 -7.57 -12.47
N TRP A 344 5.60 -7.68 -11.44
CA TRP A 344 5.13 -6.53 -10.69
C TRP A 344 6.29 -5.85 -9.95
N ALA A 345 7.08 -6.57 -9.15
CA ALA A 345 8.20 -5.98 -8.42
C ALA A 345 9.14 -5.18 -9.35
N ALA A 346 9.42 -5.68 -10.55
CA ALA A 346 10.22 -4.97 -11.56
C ALA A 346 9.57 -3.66 -12.04
N MET A 347 8.24 -3.57 -12.07
CA MET A 347 7.52 -2.33 -12.38
C MET A 347 7.44 -1.39 -11.19
N VAL A 348 7.30 -1.90 -9.94
CA VAL A 348 7.38 -1.06 -8.72
C VAL A 348 8.70 -0.30 -8.75
N MET A 349 9.81 -1.02 -8.96
CA MET A 349 11.17 -0.49 -8.89
C MET A 349 11.48 0.65 -9.87
N LYS A 350 10.60 0.92 -10.84
CA LYS A 350 10.71 2.08 -11.74
C LYS A 350 10.12 3.36 -11.13
N SER A 351 9.37 3.23 -10.05
CA SER A 351 8.81 4.36 -9.31
C SER A 351 9.83 5.01 -8.37
N LEU A 352 9.48 6.20 -7.89
CA LEU A 352 10.16 6.91 -6.82
C LEU A 352 9.18 7.12 -5.67
N VAL A 353 9.72 7.10 -4.45
CA VAL A 353 8.95 7.34 -3.22
C VAL A 353 9.53 8.55 -2.50
N GLN A 354 8.67 9.47 -2.08
CA GLN A 354 9.06 10.68 -1.34
C GLN A 354 8.01 11.02 -0.29
N GLY A 355 8.43 11.52 0.88
CA GLY A 355 7.49 12.03 1.88
C GLY A 355 7.36 13.55 1.85
N SER A 356 6.14 14.03 2.09
CA SER A 356 5.82 15.44 2.25
C SER A 356 4.70 15.63 3.26
N TYR A 357 4.64 16.79 3.89
CA TYR A 357 3.49 17.18 4.68
C TYR A 357 2.27 17.45 3.78
N CYS A 358 1.08 17.09 4.24
CA CYS A 358 -0.17 17.25 3.50
C CYS A 358 -1.39 17.39 4.41
N ASN A 359 -2.53 17.76 3.81
CA ASN A 359 -3.83 17.70 4.47
C ASN A 359 -4.46 16.32 4.29
N TRP A 360 -4.50 15.54 5.36
CA TRP A 360 -5.24 14.29 5.44
C TRP A 360 -6.65 14.56 5.99
N ARG A 361 -7.67 14.55 5.13
CA ARG A 361 -9.08 14.73 5.53
C ARG A 361 -9.32 15.97 6.42
N ALA A 362 -8.74 17.11 6.01
CA ALA A 362 -8.74 18.37 6.76
C ALA A 362 -7.94 18.37 8.07
N GLU A 363 -7.17 17.33 8.36
CA GLU A 363 -6.17 17.30 9.43
C GLU A 363 -4.73 17.27 8.88
N PRO A 364 -3.74 17.72 9.66
CA PRO A 364 -2.33 17.54 9.36
C PRO A 364 -1.94 16.06 9.16
N GLY A 365 -1.32 15.74 8.03
CA GLY A 365 -0.83 14.40 7.70
C GLY A 365 0.59 14.39 7.12
N LEU A 366 1.24 13.22 7.17
CA LEU A 366 2.43 12.90 6.41
C LEU A 366 2.02 12.06 5.20
N CYS A 367 2.29 12.56 4.02
CA CYS A 367 2.02 11.90 2.76
C CYS A 367 3.27 11.23 2.20
N ILE A 368 3.15 9.98 1.77
CA ILE A 368 4.15 9.29 0.96
C ILE A 368 3.64 9.26 -0.47
N SER A 369 4.32 10.02 -1.32
CA SER A 369 4.08 10.14 -2.75
C SER A 369 4.86 9.06 -3.50
N ILE A 370 4.18 8.33 -4.37
CA ILE A 370 4.73 7.26 -5.21
C ILE A 370 4.45 7.62 -6.67
N GLY A 371 5.50 7.74 -7.48
CA GLY A 371 5.38 8.25 -8.84
C GLY A 371 6.27 7.49 -9.80
N TRP A 372 5.76 7.22 -11.00
CA TRP A 372 6.50 6.54 -12.06
C TRP A 372 7.12 7.54 -13.01
N ARG A 373 8.34 7.29 -13.50
CA ARG A 373 9.03 8.23 -14.40
C ARG A 373 8.29 8.47 -15.72
N ARG A 374 7.63 7.45 -16.26
CA ARG A 374 6.79 7.58 -17.46
C ARG A 374 5.32 7.41 -17.08
N ARG A 375 4.48 8.37 -17.46
CA ARG A 375 3.03 8.32 -17.16
C ARG A 375 2.36 7.07 -17.71
N ALA A 376 2.84 6.57 -18.83
CA ALA A 376 2.32 5.38 -19.48
C ALA A 376 2.76 4.06 -18.83
N GLU A 377 3.76 4.04 -17.93
CA GLU A 377 4.33 2.76 -17.45
C GLU A 377 3.31 1.84 -16.79
N LEU A 378 2.50 2.38 -15.89
CA LEU A 378 1.48 1.59 -15.20
C LEU A 378 0.38 1.13 -16.17
N ASN A 379 0.00 1.98 -17.13
CA ASN A 379 -0.99 1.65 -18.15
C ASN A 379 -0.47 0.61 -19.16
N GLU A 380 0.78 0.73 -19.61
CA GLU A 380 1.46 -0.24 -20.48
C GLU A 380 1.61 -1.59 -19.76
N PHE A 381 1.96 -1.58 -18.48
CA PHE A 381 2.03 -2.77 -17.64
C PHE A 381 0.65 -3.42 -17.50
N GLU A 382 -0.38 -2.64 -17.15
CA GLU A 382 -1.77 -3.10 -17.07
C GLU A 382 -2.21 -3.71 -18.41
N GLN A 383 -2.00 -3.02 -19.54
CA GLN A 383 -2.35 -3.52 -20.88
C GLN A 383 -1.60 -4.81 -21.23
N THR A 384 -0.30 -4.87 -20.96
CA THR A 384 0.54 -6.06 -21.19
C THR A 384 0.02 -7.23 -20.36
N MET A 385 -0.29 -7.01 -19.09
CA MET A 385 -0.85 -8.01 -18.20
C MET A 385 -2.22 -8.48 -18.68
N LEU A 386 -3.13 -7.56 -19.00
CA LEU A 386 -4.47 -7.88 -19.50
C LEU A 386 -4.43 -8.64 -20.83
N SER A 387 -3.42 -8.40 -21.68
CA SER A 387 -3.25 -9.14 -22.94
C SER A 387 -2.87 -10.62 -22.75
N LYS A 388 -2.35 -10.99 -21.58
CA LYS A 388 -1.98 -12.37 -21.22
C LYS A 388 -3.13 -13.16 -20.61
N ILE A 389 -4.32 -12.56 -20.43
CA ILE A 389 -5.47 -13.23 -19.81
C ILE A 389 -5.87 -14.46 -20.63
N PRO A 390 -5.88 -15.65 -20.02
CA PRO A 390 -6.31 -16.85 -20.72
C PRO A 390 -7.81 -16.79 -21.04
N SER A 391 -8.17 -17.21 -22.26
CA SER A 391 -9.55 -17.32 -22.69
C SER A 391 -10.32 -18.44 -21.97
N ALA A 392 -11.65 -18.35 -22.00
CA ALA A 392 -12.56 -19.41 -21.57
C ALA A 392 -12.32 -20.71 -22.38
N GLU A 393 -12.46 -21.87 -21.73
CA GLU A 393 -12.30 -23.20 -22.36
C GLU A 393 -13.67 -23.87 -22.66
N GLY A 394 -14.78 -23.20 -22.34
CA GLY A 394 -16.15 -23.61 -22.61
C GLY A 394 -16.88 -24.14 -21.37
N ALA A 395 -18.19 -24.40 -21.49
CA ALA A 395 -19.01 -24.82 -20.36
C ALA A 395 -18.56 -26.16 -19.74
N VAL A 396 -18.60 -26.26 -18.41
CA VAL A 396 -18.33 -27.50 -17.66
C VAL A 396 -19.41 -28.57 -17.87
N ASP A 397 -19.03 -29.84 -17.74
CA ASP A 397 -19.99 -30.95 -17.58
C ASP A 397 -20.50 -30.94 -16.12
N SER A 398 -21.67 -30.34 -15.91
CA SER A 398 -22.24 -30.13 -14.57
C SER A 398 -22.48 -31.44 -13.81
N LEU A 399 -22.83 -32.53 -14.50
CA LEU A 399 -23.04 -33.85 -13.86
C LEU A 399 -21.72 -34.46 -13.39
N LYS A 400 -20.68 -34.38 -14.23
CA LYS A 400 -19.33 -34.85 -13.87
C LYS A 400 -18.76 -34.04 -12.71
N VAL A 401 -18.89 -32.72 -12.74
CA VAL A 401 -18.40 -31.85 -11.66
C VAL A 401 -19.22 -32.06 -10.38
N LYS A 402 -20.54 -32.27 -10.47
CA LYS A 402 -21.38 -32.65 -9.33
C LYS A 402 -20.92 -33.95 -8.68
N ALA A 403 -20.59 -34.97 -9.47
CA ALA A 403 -20.07 -36.22 -8.94
C ALA A 403 -18.72 -36.05 -8.22
N LYS A 404 -17.86 -35.13 -8.69
CA LYS A 404 -16.64 -34.73 -7.97
C LYS A 404 -16.99 -34.05 -6.64
N LEU A 405 -17.85 -33.02 -6.68
CA LEU A 405 -18.29 -32.29 -5.49
C LEU A 405 -18.83 -33.23 -4.41
N ASP A 406 -19.68 -34.19 -4.79
CA ASP A 406 -20.26 -35.15 -3.85
C ASP A 406 -19.20 -35.99 -3.13
N LYS A 407 -18.16 -36.44 -3.85
CA LYS A 407 -17.04 -37.17 -3.24
C LYS A 407 -16.28 -36.30 -2.23
N TYR A 408 -15.99 -35.05 -2.60
CA TYR A 408 -15.32 -34.10 -1.70
C TYR A 408 -16.18 -33.77 -0.47
N GLU A 409 -17.49 -33.57 -0.63
CA GLU A 409 -18.39 -33.29 0.48
C GLU A 409 -18.50 -34.47 1.45
N ILE A 410 -18.60 -35.71 0.94
CA ILE A 410 -18.65 -36.92 1.77
C ILE A 410 -17.38 -37.01 2.62
N GLU A 411 -16.21 -36.88 2.01
CA GLU A 411 -14.95 -37.01 2.73
C GLU A 411 -14.71 -35.84 3.70
N ALA A 412 -14.98 -34.61 3.29
CA ALA A 412 -14.88 -33.44 4.16
C ALA A 412 -15.79 -33.56 5.40
N ARG A 413 -17.03 -34.03 5.23
CA ARG A 413 -17.96 -34.25 6.34
C ARG A 413 -17.55 -35.41 7.25
N LYS A 414 -16.87 -36.41 6.71
CA LYS A 414 -16.40 -37.60 7.44
C LYS A 414 -15.18 -37.27 8.29
N SER A 415 -14.20 -36.55 7.74
CA SER A 415 -12.89 -36.43 8.38
C SER A 415 -12.48 -35.00 8.75
N ARG A 416 -13.18 -33.97 8.25
CA ARG A 416 -12.77 -32.55 8.35
C ARG A 416 -13.81 -31.65 9.01
N ARG A 417 -14.65 -32.20 9.88
CA ARG A 417 -15.50 -31.41 10.80
C ARG A 417 -14.97 -31.53 12.22
N LEU A 418 -14.85 -30.40 12.90
CA LEU A 418 -14.66 -30.38 14.34
C LEU A 418 -16.03 -30.46 15.00
N GLU A 419 -16.13 -31.26 16.05
CA GLU A 419 -17.27 -31.26 16.96
C GLU A 419 -16.89 -30.56 18.26
N TYR A 420 -17.62 -29.51 18.62
CA TYR A 420 -17.42 -28.77 19.86
C TYR A 420 -18.79 -28.42 20.46
N ASN A 421 -19.05 -28.83 21.70
CA ASN A 421 -20.35 -28.65 22.37
C ASN A 421 -21.55 -29.14 21.52
N GLY A 422 -21.38 -30.25 20.79
CA GLY A 422 -22.40 -30.82 19.90
C GLY A 422 -22.57 -30.10 18.55
N ILE A 423 -21.82 -29.03 18.30
CA ILE A 423 -21.81 -28.30 17.02
C ILE A 423 -20.74 -28.89 16.12
N LYS A 424 -21.14 -29.33 14.91
CA LYS A 424 -20.24 -29.85 13.87
C LYS A 424 -20.03 -28.81 12.79
N PHE A 425 -18.80 -28.36 12.57
CA PHE A 425 -18.50 -27.32 11.59
C PHE A 425 -17.19 -27.59 10.82
N PRO A 426 -17.06 -27.07 9.57
CA PRO A 426 -15.80 -27.07 8.83
C PRO A 426 -14.65 -26.48 9.66
N SER A 427 -13.51 -27.17 9.74
CA SER A 427 -12.37 -26.71 10.53
C SER A 427 -11.04 -27.12 9.90
N GLY A 428 -10.01 -26.28 10.06
CA GLY A 428 -8.63 -26.60 9.71
C GLY A 428 -7.84 -27.12 10.91
N GLY A 429 -6.55 -27.39 10.68
CA GLY A 429 -5.59 -27.81 11.70
C GLY A 429 -5.16 -29.27 11.59
N THR A 430 -4.42 -29.69 12.61
CA THR A 430 -4.15 -31.11 12.86
C THR A 430 -5.24 -31.67 13.77
N GLN A 431 -5.42 -33.00 13.81
CA GLN A 431 -6.34 -33.62 14.76
C GLN A 431 -6.02 -33.25 16.23
N ALA A 432 -4.75 -32.98 16.54
CA ALA A 432 -4.29 -32.62 17.88
C ALA A 432 -4.51 -31.14 18.22
N ALA A 433 -4.63 -30.26 17.22
CA ALA A 433 -4.72 -28.82 17.41
C ALA A 433 -5.62 -28.20 16.31
N PRO A 434 -6.94 -28.12 16.53
CA PRO A 434 -7.83 -27.45 15.60
C PRO A 434 -7.50 -25.95 15.54
N GLU A 435 -7.44 -25.43 14.33
CA GLU A 435 -7.12 -24.03 14.07
C GLU A 435 -8.40 -23.28 13.67
N ASP A 436 -8.81 -22.32 14.50
CA ASP A 436 -9.98 -21.48 14.20
C ASP A 436 -9.66 -20.34 13.24
N GLY A 437 -8.38 -20.15 12.89
CA GLY A 437 -7.81 -19.18 11.94
C GLY A 437 -8.82 -18.24 11.31
N ASP A 438 -9.09 -18.39 10.03
CA ASP A 438 -10.02 -17.53 9.29
C ASP A 438 -11.35 -18.23 9.01
N MET A 439 -11.85 -19.03 9.96
CA MET A 439 -13.02 -19.89 9.75
C MET A 439 -14.30 -19.13 9.39
N ALA A 440 -14.50 -17.89 9.87
CA ALA A 440 -15.66 -17.10 9.49
C ALA A 440 -15.66 -16.64 8.02
N ILE A 441 -14.51 -16.20 7.47
CA ILE A 441 -14.44 -15.88 6.03
C ILE A 441 -14.69 -17.12 5.18
N PHE A 442 -14.12 -18.26 5.58
CA PHE A 442 -14.29 -19.53 4.90
C PHE A 442 -15.70 -20.11 5.00
N GLY A 443 -16.35 -20.00 6.17
CA GLY A 443 -17.75 -20.39 6.35
C GLY A 443 -18.67 -19.57 5.44
N GLY A 444 -18.41 -18.26 5.35
CA GLY A 444 -19.09 -17.37 4.41
C GLY A 444 -18.90 -17.78 2.95
N LEU A 445 -17.67 -18.06 2.53
CA LEU A 445 -17.35 -18.53 1.17
C LEU A 445 -18.04 -19.87 0.83
N LEU A 446 -18.01 -20.84 1.73
CA LEU A 446 -18.72 -22.12 1.59
C LEU A 446 -20.23 -21.92 1.50
N CYS A 447 -20.79 -21.05 2.34
CA CYS A 447 -22.20 -20.70 2.29
C CYS A 447 -22.54 -20.10 0.93
N ARG A 448 -21.72 -19.15 0.46
CA ARG A 448 -21.87 -18.51 -0.84
C ARG A 448 -21.80 -19.49 -2.00
N SER A 449 -20.93 -20.51 -1.94
CA SER A 449 -20.88 -21.62 -2.90
C SER A 449 -21.98 -22.68 -2.70
N GLY A 450 -22.99 -22.41 -1.87
CA GLY A 450 -24.15 -23.26 -1.63
C GLY A 450 -23.95 -24.44 -0.69
N SER A 451 -22.89 -24.47 0.11
CA SER A 451 -22.67 -25.49 1.14
C SER A 451 -23.36 -25.09 2.45
N GLU A 452 -24.34 -25.90 2.87
CA GLU A 452 -25.07 -25.71 4.13
C GLU A 452 -24.17 -25.78 5.37
N ASP A 453 -23.07 -26.55 5.32
CA ASP A 453 -22.10 -26.63 6.42
C ASP A 453 -21.43 -25.25 6.66
N GLY A 454 -21.20 -24.46 5.60
CA GLY A 454 -20.69 -23.09 5.70
C GLY A 454 -21.71 -22.12 6.30
N CYS A 455 -22.97 -22.19 5.83
CA CYS A 455 -24.04 -21.33 6.36
C CYS A 455 -24.32 -21.63 7.84
N ARG A 456 -24.28 -22.91 8.23
CA ARG A 456 -24.42 -23.34 9.62
C ARG A 456 -23.27 -22.87 10.50
N LEU A 457 -22.02 -22.93 10.02
CA LEU A 457 -20.86 -22.42 10.76
C LEU A 457 -21.09 -20.97 11.18
N LEU A 458 -21.51 -20.09 10.27
CA LEU A 458 -21.71 -18.67 10.60
C LEU A 458 -22.92 -18.45 11.50
N LYS A 459 -23.99 -19.23 11.32
CA LYS A 459 -25.15 -19.19 12.21
C LYS A 459 -24.78 -19.56 13.64
N ASP A 460 -23.99 -20.62 13.81
CA ASP A 460 -23.57 -21.13 15.12
C ASP A 460 -22.44 -20.30 15.73
N ALA A 461 -21.72 -19.52 14.91
CA ALA A 461 -20.75 -18.53 15.35
C ALA A 461 -21.38 -17.15 15.66
N ARG A 462 -22.70 -16.99 15.60
CA ARG A 462 -23.41 -15.75 15.97
C ARG A 462 -23.98 -15.85 17.38
N THR A 463 -23.87 -14.79 18.17
CA THR A 463 -24.54 -14.66 19.47
C THR A 463 -25.85 -13.88 19.37
N SER A 464 -26.69 -13.96 20.41
CA SER A 464 -28.01 -13.34 20.45
C SER A 464 -27.98 -11.80 20.46
N ASP A 465 -26.83 -11.20 20.76
CA ASP A 465 -26.58 -9.76 20.67
C ASP A 465 -26.24 -9.29 19.24
N GLY A 466 -26.22 -10.21 18.26
CA GLY A 466 -25.90 -9.92 16.87
C GLY A 466 -24.42 -10.06 16.50
N ARG A 467 -23.52 -10.23 17.48
CA ARG A 467 -22.08 -10.37 17.24
C ARG A 467 -21.76 -11.68 16.51
N PHE A 468 -20.79 -11.62 15.60
CA PHE A 468 -20.17 -12.79 15.00
C PHE A 468 -18.81 -13.08 15.64
N TRP A 469 -18.47 -14.37 15.67
CA TRP A 469 -17.23 -14.90 16.21
C TRP A 469 -16.44 -15.60 15.11
N ARG A 470 -15.12 -15.72 15.30
CA ARG A 470 -14.19 -16.36 14.37
C ARG A 470 -14.60 -17.79 13.99
N SER A 471 -15.13 -18.54 14.97
CA SER A 471 -15.72 -19.86 14.78
C SER A 471 -16.70 -20.18 15.91
N PRO A 472 -17.56 -21.21 15.79
CA PRO A 472 -18.44 -21.65 16.88
C PRO A 472 -17.70 -22.00 18.19
N ARG A 473 -16.44 -22.47 18.10
CA ARG A 473 -15.63 -22.79 19.28
C ARG A 473 -15.19 -21.56 20.08
N ARG A 474 -15.09 -20.41 19.41
CA ARG A 474 -14.62 -19.15 19.99
C ARG A 474 -15.75 -18.32 20.61
N VAL A 475 -16.99 -18.77 20.50
CA VAL A 475 -18.15 -18.05 21.05
C VAL A 475 -17.99 -17.84 22.55
N ASN A 476 -18.14 -16.59 23.00
CA ASN A 476 -17.94 -16.13 24.38
C ASN A 476 -16.49 -16.19 24.90
N GLU A 477 -15.49 -16.38 24.02
CA GLU A 477 -14.10 -16.24 24.44
C GLU A 477 -13.80 -14.78 24.80
N VAL A 478 -12.98 -14.59 25.85
CA VAL A 478 -12.56 -13.25 26.28
C VAL A 478 -11.49 -12.75 25.30
N ASP A 479 -11.73 -11.59 24.69
CA ASP A 479 -10.73 -10.92 23.87
C ASP A 479 -9.47 -10.62 24.70
N SER A 480 -8.30 -10.87 24.14
CA SER A 480 -7.01 -10.55 24.76
C SER A 480 -6.15 -9.73 23.81
N LYS A 481 -5.02 -9.19 24.32
CA LYS A 481 -4.06 -8.46 23.47
C LYS A 481 -3.53 -9.30 22.32
N ASP A 482 -3.41 -10.62 22.54
CA ASP A 482 -2.83 -11.54 21.58
C ASP A 482 -3.90 -12.32 20.79
N HIS A 483 -5.19 -12.14 21.12
CA HIS A 483 -6.29 -12.89 20.53
C HIS A 483 -7.53 -12.00 20.36
N ALA A 484 -7.83 -11.66 19.10
CA ALA A 484 -9.10 -11.04 18.73
C ALA A 484 -10.13 -12.12 18.38
N SER A 485 -11.32 -12.03 18.98
CA SER A 485 -12.47 -12.90 18.72
C SER A 485 -12.91 -12.91 17.25
N PHE A 486 -12.57 -11.85 16.52
CA PHE A 486 -13.02 -11.57 15.16
C PHE A 486 -12.01 -10.66 14.45
N SER A 487 -12.11 -10.51 13.12
CA SER A 487 -11.31 -9.57 12.32
C SER A 487 -12.12 -8.94 11.18
N GLY A 488 -11.59 -7.88 10.58
CA GLY A 488 -12.12 -7.25 9.37
C GLY A 488 -12.09 -8.19 8.18
N ASP A 489 -11.08 -9.06 8.07
CA ASP A 489 -11.07 -10.09 7.02
C ASP A 489 -12.25 -11.06 7.20
N GLN A 490 -12.55 -11.44 8.44
CA GLN A 490 -13.66 -12.34 8.77
C GLN A 490 -15.03 -11.70 8.52
N LEU A 491 -15.13 -10.37 8.58
CA LEU A 491 -16.33 -9.64 8.21
C LEU A 491 -16.74 -9.97 6.77
N ARG A 492 -15.79 -10.14 5.84
CA ARG A 492 -16.10 -10.52 4.45
C ARG A 492 -16.85 -11.85 4.35
N GLY A 493 -16.58 -12.78 5.26
CA GLY A 493 -17.38 -14.01 5.39
C GLY A 493 -18.82 -13.76 5.77
N VAL A 494 -19.04 -12.88 6.74
CA VAL A 494 -20.36 -12.46 7.19
C VAL A 494 -21.11 -11.75 6.05
N LEU A 495 -20.42 -10.91 5.27
CA LEU A 495 -20.99 -10.26 4.08
C LEU A 495 -21.40 -11.29 3.01
N HIS A 496 -20.56 -12.30 2.74
CA HIS A 496 -20.90 -13.41 1.84
C HIS A 496 -22.10 -14.22 2.32
N TYR A 497 -22.17 -14.51 3.62
CA TYR A 497 -23.31 -15.17 4.24
C TYR A 497 -24.60 -14.38 4.03
N PHE A 498 -24.62 -13.09 4.36
CA PHE A 498 -25.80 -12.24 4.16
C PHE A 498 -26.18 -12.12 2.67
N THR A 499 -25.20 -12.01 1.79
CA THR A 499 -25.46 -11.99 0.34
C THR A 499 -26.15 -13.29 -0.11
N ARG A 500 -25.70 -14.46 0.37
CA ARG A 500 -26.32 -15.77 0.04
C ARG A 500 -27.73 -15.91 0.59
N VAL A 501 -27.95 -15.61 1.86
CA VAL A 501 -29.27 -15.82 2.48
C VAL A 501 -30.29 -14.76 2.07
N GLY A 502 -29.83 -13.59 1.60
CA GLY A 502 -30.69 -12.52 1.08
C GLY A 502 -31.25 -12.77 -0.31
N HIS A 503 -30.49 -13.48 -1.15
CA HIS A 503 -30.91 -13.91 -2.48
C HIS A 503 -31.83 -15.14 -2.46
N ASP A 504 -31.90 -15.85 -1.33
CA ASP A 504 -32.73 -17.04 -1.17
C ASP A 504 -34.04 -16.70 -0.45
N PRO A 505 -35.20 -16.79 -1.14
CA PRO A 505 -36.48 -16.43 -0.57
C PRO A 505 -36.83 -17.19 0.72
N THR A 506 -36.33 -18.42 0.87
CA THR A 506 -36.63 -19.27 2.03
C THR A 506 -35.89 -18.81 3.29
N THR A 507 -34.72 -18.20 3.13
CA THR A 507 -33.88 -17.72 4.24
C THR A 507 -33.87 -16.21 4.38
N LYS A 508 -34.45 -15.46 3.43
CA LYS A 508 -34.37 -13.99 3.38
C LYS A 508 -34.86 -13.31 4.66
N ASN A 509 -35.98 -13.75 5.23
CA ASN A 509 -36.51 -13.16 6.46
C ASN A 509 -35.59 -13.41 7.66
N GLN A 510 -35.09 -14.64 7.80
CA GLN A 510 -34.09 -14.96 8.82
C GLN A 510 -32.81 -14.12 8.63
N GLY A 511 -32.33 -14.00 7.39
CA GLY A 511 -31.20 -13.15 7.04
C GLY A 511 -31.42 -11.68 7.40
N LYS A 512 -32.64 -11.17 7.17
CA LYS A 512 -33.04 -9.80 7.55
C LYS A 512 -32.92 -9.59 9.05
N ASP A 513 -33.45 -10.51 9.85
CA ASP A 513 -33.38 -10.40 11.31
C ASP A 513 -31.93 -10.50 11.81
N HIS A 514 -31.17 -11.45 11.26
CA HIS A 514 -29.75 -11.61 11.59
C HIS A 514 -28.91 -10.37 11.24
N LEU A 515 -29.17 -9.73 10.09
CA LEU A 515 -28.47 -8.52 9.68
C LEU A 515 -28.86 -7.33 10.57
N ARG A 516 -30.14 -7.20 10.93
CA ARG A 516 -30.60 -6.16 11.85
C ARG A 516 -29.86 -6.23 13.19
N ASP A 517 -29.82 -7.43 13.79
CA ASP A 517 -29.10 -7.66 15.05
C ASP A 517 -27.62 -7.28 14.91
N PHE A 518 -26.98 -7.65 13.79
CA PHE A 518 -25.58 -7.35 13.54
C PHE A 518 -25.33 -5.84 13.35
N LEU A 519 -26.20 -5.12 12.63
CA LEU A 519 -26.12 -3.68 12.48
C LEU A 519 -26.32 -2.96 13.83
N HIS A 520 -27.23 -3.45 14.68
CA HIS A 520 -27.40 -2.96 16.05
C HIS A 520 -26.15 -3.19 16.90
N TYR A 521 -25.54 -4.38 16.81
CA TYR A 521 -24.26 -4.68 17.45
C TYR A 521 -23.19 -3.68 17.02
N LEU A 522 -22.97 -3.52 15.71
CA LEU A 522 -21.97 -2.62 15.15
C LEU A 522 -22.17 -1.18 15.63
N ARG A 523 -23.41 -0.68 15.65
CA ARG A 523 -23.72 0.66 16.18
C ARG A 523 -23.30 0.87 17.64
N GLY A 524 -23.30 -0.19 18.44
CA GLY A 524 -22.79 -0.17 19.81
C GLY A 524 -21.26 -0.28 19.92
N GLN A 525 -20.57 -0.68 18.85
CA GLN A 525 -19.12 -0.87 18.80
C GLN A 525 -18.38 0.33 18.21
N THR A 526 -18.62 1.51 18.77
CA THR A 526 -17.81 2.69 18.41
C THR A 526 -16.37 2.52 18.90
N THR A 527 -15.42 2.99 18.08
CA THR A 527 -13.98 2.99 18.35
C THR A 527 -13.36 4.33 17.94
N GLN A 528 -12.13 4.59 18.37
CA GLN A 528 -11.38 5.80 18.05
C GLN A 528 -10.06 5.45 17.36
N VAL A 529 -9.76 6.14 16.26
CA VAL A 529 -8.64 5.80 15.38
C VAL A 529 -7.63 6.96 15.26
N PRO A 530 -6.44 6.94 15.92
CA PRO A 530 -5.98 6.06 16.98
C PRO A 530 -5.90 6.73 18.37
N ASP A 531 -6.35 5.95 19.35
CA ASP A 531 -6.33 6.13 20.81
C ASP A 531 -7.60 6.75 21.43
N ALA A 532 -8.05 6.13 22.53
CA ALA A 532 -9.05 6.63 23.48
C ALA A 532 -8.63 7.97 24.14
N LYS A 533 -7.35 8.34 24.05
CA LYS A 533 -6.80 9.60 24.59
C LYS A 533 -6.58 10.70 23.55
N VAL A 534 -6.48 10.35 22.26
CA VAL A 534 -6.28 11.32 21.17
C VAL A 534 -7.41 11.11 20.17
N GLN A 535 -8.49 11.87 20.34
CA GLN A 535 -9.59 11.86 19.39
C GLN A 535 -9.09 12.31 18.02
N LEU A 536 -9.18 11.40 17.05
CA LEU A 536 -8.91 11.67 15.66
C LEU A 536 -10.20 11.64 14.84
N ILE A 537 -10.88 10.50 14.77
CA ILE A 537 -12.19 10.36 14.13
C ILE A 537 -12.96 9.24 14.85
N ASN A 538 -14.29 9.36 14.95
CA ASN A 538 -15.15 8.24 15.32
C ASN A 538 -15.06 7.14 14.25
N GLY A 539 -14.91 5.89 14.68
CA GLY A 539 -14.94 4.72 13.83
C GLY A 539 -15.81 3.65 14.45
N TYR A 540 -15.91 2.52 13.76
CA TYR A 540 -16.70 1.38 14.19
C TYR A 540 -15.90 0.10 14.06
N SER A 541 -16.12 -0.84 14.97
CA SER A 541 -15.37 -2.08 15.05
C SER A 541 -16.28 -3.30 14.95
N SER A 542 -15.82 -4.35 14.27
CA SER A 542 -16.49 -5.65 14.18
C SER A 542 -16.25 -6.51 15.42
N CYS A 543 -15.38 -6.07 16.34
CA CYS A 543 -15.11 -6.72 17.62
C CYS A 543 -15.05 -5.72 18.79
N PRO A 544 -15.24 -6.15 20.05
CA PRO A 544 -15.30 -5.26 21.21
C PRO A 544 -13.96 -4.67 21.66
N THR A 545 -12.82 -5.18 21.17
CA THR A 545 -11.51 -4.80 21.71
C THR A 545 -11.15 -3.37 21.34
N ARG A 546 -11.10 -2.51 22.35
CA ARG A 546 -10.76 -1.09 22.26
C ARG A 546 -9.31 -0.85 22.67
N TYR A 547 -8.33 -1.16 21.83
CA TYR A 547 -7.01 -0.49 21.88
C TYR A 547 -6.10 -0.92 20.73
N PRO A 548 -5.42 0.03 20.08
CA PRO A 548 -5.53 0.32 18.64
C PRO A 548 -5.26 -0.93 17.80
N ASN A 549 -6.27 -1.79 17.70
CA ASN A 549 -6.22 -2.95 16.83
C ASN A 549 -7.02 -2.61 15.58
N PHE A 550 -6.32 -2.16 14.55
CA PHE A 550 -6.90 -1.91 13.22
C PHE A 550 -7.53 -3.16 12.61
N THR A 551 -7.17 -4.35 13.12
CA THR A 551 -7.69 -5.64 12.65
C THR A 551 -9.22 -5.72 12.69
N CYS A 552 -9.92 -4.99 13.55
CA CYS A 552 -11.39 -5.02 13.60
C CYS A 552 -12.08 -3.76 13.07
N LEU A 553 -11.32 -2.75 12.65
CA LEU A 553 -11.90 -1.50 12.15
C LEU A 553 -12.65 -1.77 10.84
N LEU A 554 -13.88 -1.26 10.73
CA LEU A 554 -14.63 -1.34 9.48
C LEU A 554 -14.06 -0.35 8.48
N GLY A 555 -13.60 -0.87 7.34
CA GLY A 555 -13.12 -0.08 6.20
C GLY A 555 -14.28 0.54 5.40
N GLY A 556 -13.95 1.38 4.42
CA GLY A 556 -14.94 1.96 3.53
C GLY A 556 -15.63 0.94 2.64
N ASP A 557 -14.92 -0.10 2.19
CA ASP A 557 -15.49 -1.20 1.40
C ASP A 557 -16.45 -2.06 2.23
N ASP A 558 -16.14 -2.30 3.51
CA ASP A 558 -17.04 -2.95 4.45
C ASP A 558 -18.33 -2.16 4.63
N TRP A 559 -18.23 -0.84 4.84
CA TRP A 559 -19.39 0.03 5.01
C TRP A 559 -20.25 0.12 3.75
N TYR A 560 -19.60 0.22 2.59
CA TYR A 560 -20.29 0.26 1.31
C TYR A 560 -21.06 -1.05 1.06
N ALA A 561 -20.45 -2.20 1.34
CA ALA A 561 -21.13 -3.49 1.25
C ALA A 561 -22.30 -3.61 2.24
N LEU A 562 -22.12 -3.16 3.50
CA LEU A 562 -23.19 -3.16 4.50
C LEU A 562 -24.38 -2.28 4.08
N LYS A 563 -24.12 -1.14 3.44
CA LYS A 563 -25.16 -0.27 2.89
C LYS A 563 -25.95 -0.93 1.77
N LEU A 564 -25.27 -1.63 0.86
CA LEU A 564 -25.92 -2.40 -0.19
C LEU A 564 -26.75 -3.56 0.38
N LEU A 565 -26.23 -4.27 1.38
CA LEU A 565 -26.98 -5.30 2.11
C LEU A 565 -28.21 -4.69 2.80
N ALA A 566 -28.04 -3.60 3.55
CA ALA A 566 -29.14 -2.92 4.24
C ALA A 566 -30.25 -2.54 3.26
N LYS A 567 -29.90 -2.00 2.09
CA LYS A 567 -30.85 -1.72 1.00
C LYS A 567 -31.57 -2.97 0.49
N MET A 568 -30.84 -4.05 0.23
CA MET A 568 -31.43 -5.33 -0.22
C MET A 568 -32.45 -5.91 0.78
N TYR A 569 -32.25 -5.66 2.08
CA TYR A 569 -33.13 -6.13 3.15
C TYR A 569 -34.18 -5.10 3.63
N GLY A 570 -34.09 -3.84 3.19
CA GLY A 570 -34.91 -2.74 3.71
C GLY A 570 -34.61 -2.44 5.19
N LEU A 571 -33.33 -2.21 5.50
CA LEU A 571 -32.76 -1.94 6.83
C LEU A 571 -31.86 -0.69 6.84
N GLU A 572 -32.01 0.23 5.90
CA GLU A 572 -31.17 1.42 5.77
C GLU A 572 -31.22 2.31 7.02
N SER A 573 -32.36 2.34 7.73
CA SER A 573 -32.52 3.05 9.01
C SER A 573 -31.73 2.44 10.17
N GLU A 574 -31.22 1.22 10.00
CA GLU A 574 -30.44 0.51 11.02
C GLU A 574 -28.94 0.81 10.93
N LEU A 575 -28.49 1.46 9.85
CA LEU A 575 -27.11 1.92 9.72
C LEU A 575 -26.81 3.08 10.70
N PRO A 576 -25.53 3.35 11.03
CA PRO A 576 -25.16 4.55 11.79
C PRO A 576 -25.65 5.83 11.09
N PRO A 577 -26.17 6.83 11.85
CA PRO A 577 -26.64 8.08 11.26
C PRO A 577 -25.55 8.87 10.52
N GLU A 578 -24.29 8.73 10.95
CA GLU A 578 -23.10 9.35 10.34
C GLU A 578 -22.49 8.53 9.20
N ILE A 579 -23.17 7.51 8.67
CA ILE A 579 -22.60 6.62 7.65
C ILE A 579 -22.06 7.36 6.42
N ALA A 580 -22.69 8.46 6.01
CA ALA A 580 -22.19 9.27 4.90
C ALA A 580 -20.83 9.93 5.21
N GLU A 581 -20.60 10.35 6.45
CA GLU A 581 -19.34 10.92 6.92
C GLU A 581 -18.26 9.83 7.07
N LEU A 582 -18.66 8.63 7.51
CA LEU A 582 -17.78 7.46 7.57
C LEU A 582 -17.36 7.02 6.17
N GLU A 583 -18.28 6.99 5.20
CA GLU A 583 -17.99 6.72 3.80
C GLU A 583 -17.13 7.83 3.18
N LEU A 584 -17.32 9.10 3.54
CA LEU A 584 -16.42 10.16 3.06
C LEU A 584 -15.02 10.03 3.67
N SER A 585 -14.96 9.64 4.94
CA SER A 585 -13.72 9.48 5.67
C SER A 585 -13.00 8.23 5.20
N TYR A 586 -13.50 7.05 5.55
CA TYR A 586 -12.89 5.74 5.29
C TYR A 586 -13.11 5.19 3.87
N GLY A 587 -13.74 5.96 3.00
CA GLY A 587 -14.48 5.55 1.81
C GLY A 587 -13.93 4.47 0.90
N PHE A 588 -14.90 3.76 0.31
CA PHE A 588 -14.68 2.92 -0.84
C PHE A 588 -14.64 3.76 -2.12
N ASN A 589 -13.68 3.45 -2.98
CA ASN A 589 -13.62 3.99 -4.33
C ASN A 589 -13.28 2.84 -5.28
N TYR A 590 -14.04 2.69 -6.35
CA TYR A 590 -13.76 1.70 -7.39
C TYR A 590 -12.38 1.87 -8.04
N GLU A 591 -11.88 3.11 -8.19
CA GLU A 591 -10.50 3.34 -8.63
C GLU A 591 -9.50 2.77 -7.62
N GLN A 592 -9.74 2.96 -6.32
CA GLN A 592 -8.87 2.44 -5.27
C GLN A 592 -8.87 0.91 -5.26
N MET A 593 -10.03 0.26 -5.40
CA MET A 593 -10.11 -1.21 -5.50
C MET A 593 -9.35 -1.73 -6.72
N LEU A 594 -9.52 -1.07 -7.86
CA LEU A 594 -8.80 -1.39 -9.08
C LEU A 594 -7.29 -1.20 -8.91
N TRP A 595 -6.87 -0.16 -8.20
CA TRP A 595 -5.47 0.08 -7.89
C TRP A 595 -4.89 -0.94 -6.91
N GLN A 596 -5.63 -1.29 -5.87
CA GLN A 596 -5.28 -2.37 -4.94
C GLN A 596 -5.09 -3.68 -5.72
N SER A 597 -5.95 -3.98 -6.70
CA SER A 597 -5.79 -5.20 -7.52
C SER A 597 -4.49 -5.23 -8.33
N LEU A 598 -3.97 -4.07 -8.73
CA LEU A 598 -2.68 -3.94 -9.43
C LEU A 598 -1.49 -4.07 -8.46
N MET A 599 -1.61 -3.52 -7.25
CA MET A 599 -0.46 -3.14 -6.43
C MET A 599 -0.28 -4.00 -5.18
N THR A 600 -1.36 -4.59 -4.67
CA THR A 600 -1.33 -5.49 -3.52
C THR A 600 -0.61 -6.80 -3.85
N ASN A 601 0.08 -7.43 -2.92
CA ASN A 601 0.76 -8.71 -3.19
C ASN A 601 -0.19 -9.82 -3.59
N ALA A 602 0.31 -10.70 -4.45
CA ALA A 602 -0.29 -11.99 -4.69
C ALA A 602 -0.47 -12.77 -3.38
N GLY A 603 -1.46 -13.65 -3.34
CA GLY A 603 -1.84 -14.41 -2.15
C GLY A 603 -2.97 -13.76 -1.36
N TYR A 604 -2.86 -13.76 -0.02
CA TYR A 604 -4.05 -13.59 0.84
C TYR A 604 -4.69 -12.21 0.68
N ARG A 605 -3.88 -11.15 0.58
CA ARG A 605 -4.40 -9.79 0.40
C ARG A 605 -5.06 -9.61 -0.97
N LEU A 606 -4.50 -10.18 -2.04
CA LEU A 606 -5.16 -10.19 -3.35
C LEU A 606 -6.47 -10.99 -3.33
N HIS A 607 -6.51 -12.09 -2.56
CA HIS A 607 -7.73 -12.85 -2.34
C HIS A 607 -8.81 -12.02 -1.64
N LEU A 608 -8.47 -11.17 -0.66
CA LEU A 608 -9.43 -10.26 -0.04
C LEU A 608 -10.05 -9.31 -1.09
N ILE A 609 -9.25 -8.73 -2.00
CA ILE A 609 -9.76 -7.88 -3.07
C ILE A 609 -10.74 -8.65 -3.98
N ALA A 610 -10.43 -9.90 -4.32
CA ALA A 610 -11.33 -10.78 -5.05
C ALA A 610 -12.66 -11.02 -4.32
N ASN A 611 -12.62 -11.14 -2.98
CA ASN A 611 -13.83 -11.22 -2.16
C ASN A 611 -14.66 -9.93 -2.26
N THR A 612 -14.05 -8.74 -2.13
CA THR A 612 -14.78 -7.46 -2.31
C THR A 612 -15.42 -7.39 -3.67
N ALA A 613 -14.68 -7.64 -4.75
CA ALA A 613 -15.19 -7.59 -6.11
C ALA A 613 -16.38 -8.55 -6.30
N TRP A 614 -16.31 -9.75 -5.72
CA TRP A 614 -17.41 -10.72 -5.78
C TRP A 614 -18.64 -10.29 -4.98
N ILE A 615 -18.45 -9.73 -3.78
CA ILE A 615 -19.54 -9.19 -2.95
C ILE A 615 -20.23 -8.05 -3.69
N MET A 616 -19.48 -7.05 -4.18
CA MET A 616 -20.06 -5.88 -4.86
C MET A 616 -20.86 -6.29 -6.11
N ARG A 617 -20.27 -7.10 -6.99
CA ARG A 617 -20.97 -7.63 -8.17
C ARG A 617 -22.25 -8.39 -7.79
N SER A 618 -22.18 -9.21 -6.74
CA SER A 618 -23.32 -10.00 -6.26
C SER A 618 -24.45 -9.16 -5.64
N LEU A 619 -24.14 -7.95 -5.18
CA LEU A 619 -25.11 -7.00 -4.63
C LEU A 619 -25.69 -6.05 -5.69
N GLY A 620 -25.38 -6.30 -6.97
CA GLY A 620 -25.93 -5.58 -8.12
C GLY A 620 -25.11 -4.37 -8.55
N GLU A 621 -23.89 -4.20 -8.04
CA GLU A 621 -23.00 -3.15 -8.54
C GLU A 621 -22.51 -3.47 -9.95
N THR A 622 -22.62 -2.49 -10.84
CA THR A 622 -22.36 -2.62 -12.29
C THR A 622 -21.19 -1.77 -12.77
N ASP A 623 -20.41 -1.20 -11.85
CA ASP A 623 -19.27 -0.37 -12.20
C ASP A 623 -18.25 -1.18 -13.03
N PRO A 624 -17.86 -0.72 -14.24
CA PRO A 624 -16.98 -1.47 -15.14
C PRO A 624 -15.59 -1.75 -14.54
N ARG A 625 -15.19 -1.03 -13.50
CA ARG A 625 -13.92 -1.25 -12.80
C ARG A 625 -13.95 -2.50 -11.93
N ILE A 626 -15.12 -3.01 -11.54
CA ILE A 626 -15.23 -4.33 -10.90
C ILE A 626 -14.76 -5.41 -11.86
N GLU A 627 -15.27 -5.39 -13.09
CA GLU A 627 -14.88 -6.36 -14.13
C GLU A 627 -13.40 -6.21 -14.50
N LYS A 628 -12.90 -4.97 -14.62
CA LYS A 628 -11.47 -4.72 -14.85
C LYS A 628 -10.60 -5.26 -13.70
N THR A 629 -11.05 -5.10 -12.45
CA THR A 629 -10.39 -5.66 -11.25
C THR A 629 -10.32 -7.18 -11.35
N ILE A 630 -11.41 -7.86 -11.69
CA ILE A 630 -11.46 -9.32 -11.86
C ILE A 630 -10.48 -9.79 -12.95
N LYS A 631 -10.40 -9.07 -14.06
CA LYS A 631 -9.42 -9.34 -15.12
C LYS A 631 -7.97 -9.22 -14.63
N ILE A 632 -7.64 -8.18 -13.87
CA ILE A 632 -6.31 -8.01 -13.28
C ILE A 632 -6.00 -9.13 -12.29
N LEU A 633 -6.94 -9.48 -11.41
CA LEU A 633 -6.78 -10.59 -10.47
C LEU A 633 -6.40 -11.88 -11.21
N ASN A 634 -7.14 -12.24 -12.26
CA ASN A 634 -6.84 -13.43 -13.06
C ASN A 634 -5.52 -13.31 -13.82
N ALA A 635 -5.18 -12.14 -14.37
CA ALA A 635 -3.93 -11.96 -15.09
C ALA A 635 -2.69 -12.07 -14.19
N ARG A 636 -2.79 -11.64 -12.93
CA ARG A 636 -1.70 -11.74 -11.94
C ARG A 636 -1.53 -13.13 -11.36
N GLN A 637 -2.62 -13.89 -11.21
CA GLN A 637 -2.60 -15.27 -10.74
C GLN A 637 -3.42 -16.17 -11.68
N PRO A 638 -2.94 -16.44 -12.91
CA PRO A 638 -3.71 -17.13 -13.95
C PRO A 638 -4.01 -18.59 -13.63
N GLU A 639 -3.29 -19.17 -12.66
CA GLU A 639 -3.47 -20.53 -12.18
C GLU A 639 -4.39 -20.61 -10.94
N ASN A 640 -4.94 -19.49 -10.45
CA ASN A 640 -5.91 -19.47 -9.36
C ASN A 640 -7.33 -19.76 -9.88
N PRO A 641 -7.94 -20.92 -9.54
CA PRO A 641 -9.25 -21.29 -10.08
C PRO A 641 -10.36 -20.36 -9.59
N PHE A 642 -10.26 -19.78 -8.39
CA PHE A 642 -11.27 -18.84 -7.91
C PHE A 642 -11.27 -17.56 -8.74
N PHE A 643 -10.10 -17.03 -9.09
CA PHE A 643 -10.01 -15.84 -9.94
C PHE A 643 -10.48 -16.13 -11.37
N ALA A 644 -10.17 -17.32 -11.89
CA ALA A 644 -10.70 -17.78 -13.17
C ALA A 644 -12.24 -17.92 -13.14
N TYR A 645 -12.83 -18.42 -12.04
CA TYR A 645 -14.28 -18.48 -11.86
C TYR A 645 -14.91 -17.09 -11.82
N LEU A 646 -14.30 -16.13 -11.13
CA LEU A 646 -14.84 -14.77 -11.11
C LEU A 646 -14.92 -14.17 -12.51
N LEU A 647 -13.97 -14.49 -13.39
CA LEU A 647 -13.93 -13.98 -14.76
C LEU A 647 -14.84 -14.74 -15.73
N HIS A 648 -14.82 -16.07 -15.70
CA HIS A 648 -15.43 -16.93 -16.72
C HIS A 648 -16.68 -17.68 -16.23
N GLY A 649 -17.02 -17.61 -14.95
CA GLY A 649 -18.09 -18.39 -14.36
C GLY A 649 -17.79 -19.90 -14.37
N PRO A 650 -18.80 -20.78 -14.52
CA PRO A 650 -18.62 -22.23 -14.57
C PRO A 650 -18.00 -22.72 -15.90
N ASP A 651 -16.68 -22.55 -16.03
CA ASP A 651 -15.89 -22.85 -17.23
C ASP A 651 -14.93 -24.05 -17.06
N LYS A 652 -14.66 -24.79 -18.15
CA LYS A 652 -13.73 -25.93 -18.18
C LYS A 652 -12.33 -25.58 -17.71
N ARG A 653 -11.89 -24.33 -17.93
CA ARG A 653 -10.62 -23.82 -17.41
C ARG A 653 -10.61 -23.88 -15.89
N VAL A 654 -11.70 -23.45 -15.26
CA VAL A 654 -11.85 -23.46 -13.80
C VAL A 654 -11.84 -24.90 -13.29
N GLU A 655 -12.56 -25.82 -13.97
CA GLU A 655 -12.52 -27.27 -13.64
C GLU A 655 -11.08 -27.80 -13.72
N ARG A 656 -10.35 -27.51 -14.80
CA ARG A 656 -8.97 -27.98 -14.99
C ARG A 656 -8.02 -27.42 -13.93
N LEU A 657 -8.12 -26.12 -13.62
CA LEU A 657 -7.31 -25.49 -12.57
C LEU A 657 -7.63 -26.06 -11.18
N ALA A 658 -8.91 -26.34 -10.92
CA ALA A 658 -9.34 -27.02 -9.70
C ALA A 658 -8.80 -28.45 -9.65
N ASP A 659 -8.91 -29.24 -10.73
CA ASP A 659 -8.39 -30.61 -10.82
C ASP A 659 -6.87 -30.67 -10.56
N ASN A 660 -6.12 -29.67 -11.02
CA ASN A 660 -4.67 -29.61 -10.84
C ASN A 660 -4.24 -29.37 -9.38
N LYS A 661 -5.07 -28.71 -8.58
CA LYS A 661 -4.73 -28.30 -7.21
C LYS A 661 -5.53 -29.09 -6.15
N CYS A 662 -6.67 -29.66 -6.52
CA CYS A 662 -7.46 -30.52 -5.66
C CYS A 662 -6.92 -31.95 -5.67
N LEU A 663 -6.03 -32.24 -4.72
CA LEU A 663 -5.64 -33.62 -4.38
C LEU A 663 -6.88 -34.46 -4.10
N ALA A 664 -6.83 -35.75 -4.45
CA ALA A 664 -7.92 -36.70 -4.18
C ALA A 664 -8.45 -36.53 -2.74
N PRO A 665 -9.77 -36.59 -2.53
CA PRO A 665 -10.37 -36.23 -1.25
C PRO A 665 -9.79 -37.04 -0.09
N ASP A 666 -9.53 -38.32 -0.32
CA ASP A 666 -8.97 -39.31 0.62
C ASP A 666 -7.43 -39.37 0.62
N ALA A 667 -6.75 -38.55 -0.18
CA ALA A 667 -5.29 -38.48 -0.18
C ALA A 667 -4.77 -38.03 1.21
N ALA A 668 -3.73 -38.71 1.68
CA ALA A 668 -2.99 -38.29 2.86
C ALA A 668 -2.34 -36.92 2.63
N ARG A 669 -2.39 -36.06 3.65
CA ARG A 669 -1.77 -34.73 3.65
C ARG A 669 -1.02 -34.56 4.98
N ASP A 670 0.10 -33.84 4.96
CA ASP A 670 0.89 -33.58 6.16
C ASP A 670 0.13 -32.68 7.16
N ALA A 671 -0.72 -31.79 6.64
CA ALA A 671 -1.58 -30.91 7.41
C ALA A 671 -2.82 -30.51 6.59
N TYR A 672 -3.84 -30.00 7.29
CA TYR A 672 -5.08 -29.47 6.71
C TYR A 672 -5.30 -28.05 7.21
N VAL A 673 -4.37 -27.14 6.91
CA VAL A 673 -4.27 -25.82 7.57
C VAL A 673 -4.53 -24.65 6.63
N ASP A 674 -4.59 -24.89 5.32
CA ASP A 674 -4.72 -23.81 4.34
C ASP A 674 -5.92 -23.97 3.42
N TRP A 675 -6.34 -22.83 2.86
CA TRP A 675 -7.22 -22.75 1.71
C TRP A 675 -6.37 -22.53 0.47
N ALA A 676 -6.33 -23.48 -0.45
CA ALA A 676 -5.42 -23.43 -1.59
C ALA A 676 -5.50 -22.12 -2.40
N TRP A 677 -6.71 -21.55 -2.52
CA TRP A 677 -7.00 -20.42 -3.41
C TRP A 677 -6.68 -19.04 -2.82
N GLN A 678 -6.31 -18.97 -1.54
CA GLN A 678 -5.97 -17.71 -0.88
C GLN A 678 -4.47 -17.40 -0.93
N ARG A 679 -3.65 -18.32 -1.45
CA ARG A 679 -2.19 -18.24 -1.40
C ARG A 679 -1.60 -17.91 -2.77
N ALA A 680 -0.37 -17.41 -2.78
CA ALA A 680 0.34 -17.18 -4.04
C ALA A 680 0.55 -18.52 -4.76
N ASP A 681 0.51 -18.52 -6.09
CA ASP A 681 0.58 -19.77 -6.88
C ASP A 681 1.87 -20.55 -6.62
N ILE A 682 2.96 -19.85 -6.30
CA ILE A 682 4.28 -20.42 -6.06
C ILE A 682 4.43 -21.17 -4.72
N GLU A 683 3.46 -21.07 -3.81
CA GLU A 683 3.61 -21.62 -2.45
C GLU A 683 3.16 -23.09 -2.32
N ASP A 684 2.58 -23.69 -3.37
CA ASP A 684 2.11 -25.08 -3.37
C ASP A 684 1.19 -25.46 -2.19
N ARG A 685 0.49 -24.47 -1.61
CA ARG A 685 -0.32 -24.63 -0.38
C ARG A 685 -1.50 -25.59 -0.54
N TRP A 686 -1.87 -25.89 -1.77
CA TRP A 686 -2.84 -26.92 -2.12
C TRP A 686 -2.44 -28.33 -1.61
N LYS A 687 -1.16 -28.59 -1.35
CA LYS A 687 -0.67 -29.84 -0.74
C LYS A 687 -1.11 -30.03 0.72
N VAL A 688 -1.40 -28.93 1.42
CA VAL A 688 -1.90 -28.91 2.81
C VAL A 688 -3.32 -28.32 2.90
N GLY A 689 -4.06 -28.40 1.79
CA GLY A 689 -5.43 -27.90 1.65
C GLY A 689 -6.42 -28.62 2.57
N MET A 690 -7.42 -27.87 3.03
CA MET A 690 -8.44 -28.34 3.98
C MET A 690 -9.50 -29.29 3.41
N VAL A 691 -9.47 -29.59 2.11
CA VAL A 691 -10.53 -30.31 1.35
C VAL A 691 -11.79 -29.44 1.16
N TRP A 692 -12.14 -28.62 2.15
CA TRP A 692 -13.23 -27.63 2.07
C TRP A 692 -13.01 -26.56 0.99
N ASP A 693 -11.77 -26.22 0.69
CA ASP A 693 -11.41 -25.38 -0.45
C ASP A 693 -11.81 -26.03 -1.79
N CYS A 694 -11.67 -27.34 -1.92
CA CYS A 694 -12.17 -28.09 -3.08
C CYS A 694 -13.71 -28.18 -3.10
N VAL A 695 -14.36 -28.38 -1.95
CA VAL A 695 -15.83 -28.30 -1.84
C VAL A 695 -16.33 -26.93 -2.30
N PHE A 696 -15.64 -25.86 -1.92
CA PHE A 696 -15.96 -24.50 -2.33
C PHE A 696 -15.88 -24.34 -3.86
N ILE A 697 -14.74 -24.64 -4.48
CA ILE A 697 -14.55 -24.37 -5.92
C ILE A 697 -15.47 -25.24 -6.81
N TYR A 698 -15.64 -26.53 -6.48
CA TYR A 698 -16.58 -27.37 -7.21
C TYR A 698 -18.04 -26.98 -6.92
N GLY A 699 -18.33 -26.46 -5.73
CA GLY A 699 -19.62 -25.88 -5.39
C GLY A 699 -19.99 -24.72 -6.30
N LEU A 700 -19.02 -23.84 -6.59
CA LEU A 700 -19.20 -22.74 -7.54
C LEU A 700 -19.51 -23.23 -8.96
N LEU A 701 -18.76 -24.21 -9.45
CA LEU A 701 -18.95 -24.78 -10.78
C LEU A 701 -20.32 -25.48 -10.97
N VAL A 702 -20.89 -26.02 -9.89
CA VAL A 702 -22.16 -26.77 -9.93
C VAL A 702 -23.37 -25.86 -9.73
N ARG A 703 -23.29 -24.93 -8.77
CA ARG A 703 -24.45 -24.20 -8.25
C ARG A 703 -24.54 -22.76 -8.77
N ASP A 704 -23.45 -22.27 -9.35
CA ASP A 704 -23.27 -20.93 -9.92
C ASP A 704 -24.02 -19.80 -9.17
N PRO A 705 -23.54 -19.42 -7.97
CA PRO A 705 -24.21 -18.41 -7.13
C PRO A 705 -24.11 -16.96 -7.66
N ILE A 706 -23.48 -16.74 -8.81
CA ILE A 706 -23.51 -15.46 -9.51
C ILE A 706 -24.60 -15.56 -10.57
N PRO A 707 -25.83 -15.07 -10.33
CA PRO A 707 -26.77 -14.93 -11.43
C PRO A 707 -26.18 -13.94 -12.45
N ASN A 708 -26.07 -14.39 -13.71
CA ASN A 708 -25.73 -13.53 -14.86
C ASN A 708 -26.75 -12.41 -15.05
#